data_AF-A0A953XN27-F1
#
_entry.id   AF-A0A953XN27-F1
#
_cell.length_a   1.000
_cell.length_b   1.000
_cell.length_c   1.000
_cell.angle_alpha   90.00
_cell.angle_beta   90.00
_cell.angle_gamma   90.00
#
_symmetry.space_group_name_H-M   'P 1'
#
loop_
_entity.id
_entity.type
_entity.pdbx_description
1 polymer ?
#
loop_
_entity_poly.entity_id
_entity_poly.type
_entity_poly.pdbx_seq_one_letter_code
_entity_poly.pdbx_strand_id
1 'polypeptide(L)'
;MKLTWLLSLIVGGLLIFSASTNDAGRHKAEQPAPEPQSAKTFDPAMPELPDVPEFSHEQLDSSPLGILLDVNRGGSIDPMQARGTLPTGWKPDPPLNLSGPMPSDEEVRGAIVKAVNYVLDQQNENGSWDVVLSGTLMSETADQAVDAIAATGLAGYAMRRHIKVDPERIGPACKRAAQFVIDRVYRGKLPLNVWYANWRYTLGLKFLHQEYMNTEDEDFRNELRAVCRRMVQGLLRLQLSNSEAPMLERKRRKRISSRFKNTAMPSSLGVVLTPPTDEDYRGGAKIMRILPGSVAEQHGLKVGDRIVEAEGLRVENALDYYMQEVEWLGGQKVSISVRREGAKDFKKDYQLAQVWPGYLGLKLNPGIGEGPVVEGFMPFSPCKGELEIGDVIYEVDGNEITKIEEFRAVENKIEPGDKIRLKVLRGEKARKKSASIEAAGAPEGWFYFGIKEEDKGDGNGVVVDGDPRPDSPAGLAGLKDGDRVTWIGDTPILGLDHLYDFAGTVAAGKPYLVKWVRDGAEMEAEMVARPIPQPFDLALRITINNRFQAFVREVVKGGAGDKAGFKNGDVFNAINGTPTPSVFEWQDAWFDLTAGEEATFLMQRGGKEVEIKLELPKAVFTENGDETEEGGWAYYPEMGESPTFSTAAAMLALMDVEHDMDIKGLGRVLKDPLKSAASLINTMRIEDKQNGGLESYVYRGGSKDMGQIGMDVKGCQGRNAICELALVRMGMFRRSKSTLKKIIDQWTKYRGELDAVRRMEYYNPPGKGGSPHNFDRNFNAAYYWLFGHYHTLLAAKECGGKTFETINEICTKAIMLTRHDDGTWLGHPSFGPLCGTCLGLWILGETEGGWRDGYGDPLTQQKKDGEKANPETPEK
;
A
#
# COMPACT_ATOMS: atom_id res chain seq x y z
N MET A 1 7.13 -8.18 -1.23
CA MET A 1 6.50 -7.25 -2.21
C MET A 1 7.44 -6.36 -3.02
N LYS A 2 8.69 -6.03 -2.65
CA LYS A 2 9.63 -5.46 -3.64
C LYS A 2 9.81 -6.40 -4.85
N LEU A 3 9.69 -7.71 -4.62
CA LEU A 3 9.72 -8.75 -5.65
C LEU A 3 8.45 -8.78 -6.53
N THR A 4 7.25 -8.75 -5.96
CA THR A 4 5.99 -8.76 -6.73
C THR A 4 5.68 -7.43 -7.45
N TRP A 5 6.14 -6.29 -6.93
CA TRP A 5 5.96 -4.99 -7.59
C TRP A 5 6.84 -4.79 -8.84
N LEU A 6 8.06 -5.33 -8.84
CA LEU A 6 8.92 -5.37 -10.02
C LEU A 6 8.31 -6.29 -11.10
N LEU A 7 7.61 -7.32 -10.65
CA LEU A 7 6.84 -8.30 -11.43
C LEU A 7 5.63 -7.67 -12.16
N SER A 8 4.92 -6.72 -11.53
CA SER A 8 3.77 -6.04 -12.14
C SER A 8 4.16 -4.92 -13.13
N LEU A 9 5.29 -4.25 -12.93
CA LEU A 9 5.74 -3.15 -13.80
C LEU A 9 6.23 -3.61 -15.19
N ILE A 10 6.63 -4.88 -15.33
CA ILE A 10 7.10 -5.45 -16.61
C ILE A 10 5.91 -5.83 -17.53
N VAL A 11 4.72 -6.07 -16.96
CA VAL A 11 3.52 -6.52 -17.69
C VAL A 11 2.37 -5.50 -17.59
N GLY A 12 2.68 -4.23 -17.86
CA GLY A 12 1.67 -3.21 -18.12
C GLY A 12 0.93 -3.49 -19.43
N GLY A 13 0.00 -4.44 -19.41
CA GLY A 13 -0.80 -4.84 -20.58
C GLY A 13 -1.47 -6.22 -20.54
N LEU A 14 -1.61 -6.88 -19.39
CA LEU A 14 -2.38 -8.13 -19.30
C LEU A 14 -3.51 -8.03 -18.27
N LEU A 15 -4.73 -8.27 -18.77
CA LEU A 15 -5.96 -8.45 -18.00
C LEU A 15 -5.75 -9.57 -16.97
N ILE A 16 -5.92 -9.25 -15.69
CA ILE A 16 -6.05 -10.25 -14.62
C ILE A 16 -7.46 -10.83 -14.72
N PHE A 17 -7.57 -12.07 -15.18
CA PHE A 17 -8.72 -12.91 -14.83
C PHE A 17 -8.37 -13.64 -13.54
N SER A 18 -8.98 -13.25 -12.42
CA SER A 18 -9.04 -14.14 -11.26
C SER A 18 -10.04 -15.26 -11.59
N ALA A 19 -9.56 -16.50 -11.53
CA ALA A 19 -10.44 -17.65 -11.49
C ALA A 19 -11.09 -17.66 -10.10
N SER A 20 -12.40 -17.40 -10.04
CA SER A 20 -13.19 -17.58 -8.82
C SER A 20 -13.17 -19.07 -8.44
N THR A 21 -12.44 -19.41 -7.37
CA THR A 21 -12.75 -20.63 -6.62
C THR A 21 -14.04 -20.34 -5.84
N ASN A 22 -15.15 -20.81 -6.38
CA ASN A 22 -16.38 -20.97 -5.61
C ASN A 22 -16.10 -21.97 -4.50
N ASP A 23 -16.16 -21.52 -3.24
CA ASP A 23 -16.60 -22.40 -2.18
C ASP A 23 -17.45 -21.65 -1.15
N ALA A 24 -18.72 -22.07 -1.12
CA ALA A 24 -19.75 -21.53 -0.25
C ALA A 24 -19.83 -22.42 1.00
N GLY A 25 -19.40 -21.89 2.14
CA GLY A 25 -19.50 -22.56 3.44
C GLY A 25 -20.21 -21.71 4.48
N ARG A 26 -21.55 -21.69 4.50
CA ARG A 26 -22.31 -21.43 5.74
C ARG A 26 -23.48 -22.41 5.88
N HIS A 27 -23.42 -23.13 6.99
CA HIS A 27 -24.39 -24.08 7.51
C HIS A 27 -25.86 -23.59 7.47
N LYS A 28 -26.76 -24.49 7.07
CA LYS A 28 -27.98 -24.83 7.83
C LYS A 28 -28.56 -26.17 7.37
N ALA A 29 -29.21 -26.84 8.31
CA ALA A 29 -29.45 -28.27 8.38
C ALA A 29 -30.60 -28.82 7.51
N GLU A 30 -30.57 -30.16 7.38
CA GLU A 30 -31.67 -31.13 7.24
C GLU A 30 -32.13 -31.63 5.84
N GLN A 31 -31.88 -32.95 5.64
CA GLN A 31 -32.57 -33.99 4.85
C GLN A 31 -31.98 -34.47 3.49
N PRO A 32 -32.14 -35.79 3.17
CA PRO A 32 -31.07 -36.59 2.55
C PRO A 32 -31.17 -36.77 1.02
N ALA A 33 -30.03 -37.05 0.41
CA ALA A 33 -29.84 -37.34 -1.02
C ALA A 33 -30.35 -38.74 -1.45
N PRO A 34 -30.71 -38.94 -2.73
CA PRO A 34 -30.65 -40.25 -3.38
C PRO A 34 -29.35 -40.43 -4.20
N GLU A 35 -29.01 -41.70 -4.39
CA GLU A 35 -27.74 -42.33 -4.82
C GLU A 35 -27.14 -41.94 -6.20
N PRO A 36 -25.82 -42.19 -6.41
CA PRO A 36 -25.10 -41.83 -7.63
C PRO A 36 -25.19 -42.90 -8.73
N GLN A 37 -25.45 -42.50 -9.99
CA GLN A 37 -25.28 -43.37 -11.16
C GLN A 37 -23.92 -43.17 -11.83
N SER A 38 -23.11 -44.22 -11.69
CA SER A 38 -22.02 -44.74 -12.55
C SER A 38 -21.24 -43.78 -13.48
N ALA A 39 -19.94 -43.68 -13.18
CA ALA A 39 -18.90 -43.25 -14.10
C ALA A 39 -18.79 -44.17 -15.33
N LYS A 40 -18.62 -43.55 -16.52
CA LYS A 40 -18.04 -44.21 -17.69
C LYS A 40 -16.72 -43.51 -18.04
N THR A 41 -15.66 -44.31 -18.01
CA THR A 41 -14.30 -44.06 -18.47
C THR A 41 -14.25 -43.58 -19.93
N PHE A 42 -13.38 -42.62 -20.23
CA PHE A 42 -13.02 -42.23 -21.59
C PHE A 42 -11.55 -42.61 -21.89
N ASP A 43 -11.37 -43.17 -23.08
CA ASP A 43 -10.16 -43.78 -23.67
C ASP A 43 -9.31 -42.71 -24.40
N PRO A 44 -7.95 -42.71 -24.34
CA PRO A 44 -7.13 -41.64 -24.90
C PRO A 44 -6.66 -42.01 -26.32
N ALA A 45 -7.41 -41.56 -27.33
CA ALA A 45 -6.92 -41.49 -28.70
C ALA A 45 -7.47 -40.23 -29.37
N MET A 46 -6.61 -39.23 -29.59
CA MET A 46 -6.97 -38.04 -30.37
C MET A 46 -7.08 -38.39 -31.86
N PRO A 47 -8.17 -38.04 -32.55
CA PRO A 47 -8.18 -37.99 -34.01
C PRO A 47 -7.55 -36.67 -34.50
N GLU A 48 -6.86 -36.74 -35.64
CA GLU A 48 -6.39 -35.56 -36.37
C GLU A 48 -7.56 -34.60 -36.66
N LEU A 49 -7.35 -33.30 -36.39
CA LEU A 49 -8.35 -32.27 -36.61
C LEU A 49 -8.56 -32.04 -38.13
N PRO A 50 -9.81 -31.91 -38.60
CA PRO A 50 -10.07 -31.59 -40.00
C PRO A 50 -9.76 -30.13 -40.31
N ASP A 51 -9.46 -29.84 -41.58
CA ASP A 51 -9.27 -28.48 -42.09
C ASP A 51 -10.49 -27.60 -41.76
N VAL A 52 -10.23 -26.45 -41.13
CA VAL A 52 -11.23 -25.46 -40.77
C VAL A 52 -11.62 -24.65 -42.02
N PRO A 53 -12.92 -24.53 -42.38
CA PRO A 53 -13.31 -23.70 -43.51
C PRO A 53 -13.09 -22.21 -43.19
N GLU A 54 -12.58 -21.45 -44.16
CA GLU A 54 -12.51 -19.99 -44.08
C GLU A 54 -13.93 -19.42 -43.94
N PHE A 55 -14.19 -18.76 -42.81
CA PHE A 55 -15.46 -18.05 -42.58
C PHE A 55 -15.47 -16.72 -43.33
N SER A 56 -16.56 -16.43 -44.04
CA SER A 56 -16.78 -15.12 -44.63
C SER A 56 -17.21 -14.10 -43.56
N HIS A 57 -16.79 -12.84 -43.76
CA HIS A 57 -16.97 -11.73 -42.80
C HIS A 57 -18.41 -11.51 -42.31
N GLU A 58 -19.44 -11.93 -43.04
CA GLU A 58 -20.85 -11.70 -42.67
C GLU A 58 -21.40 -12.69 -41.61
N GLN A 59 -20.75 -13.84 -41.39
CA GLN A 59 -21.26 -14.83 -40.42
C GLN A 59 -20.78 -14.58 -38.98
N LEU A 60 -19.83 -13.66 -38.76
CA LEU A 60 -19.32 -13.30 -37.43
C LEU A 60 -20.24 -12.34 -36.65
N ASP A 61 -21.05 -11.53 -37.34
CA ASP A 61 -21.84 -10.45 -36.74
C ASP A 61 -23.08 -10.92 -35.95
N SER A 62 -23.44 -12.20 -36.00
CA SER A 62 -24.64 -12.74 -35.31
C SER A 62 -24.34 -13.79 -34.24
N SER A 63 -23.06 -14.06 -33.94
CA SER A 63 -22.68 -14.98 -32.86
C SER A 63 -22.33 -14.23 -31.55
N PRO A 64 -22.47 -14.88 -30.38
CA PRO A 64 -22.03 -14.31 -29.10
C PRO A 64 -20.55 -13.90 -29.06
N LEU A 65 -19.72 -14.46 -29.95
CA LEU A 65 -18.31 -14.09 -30.11
C LEU A 65 -18.11 -12.80 -30.95
N GLY A 66 -19.03 -12.46 -31.87
CA GLY A 66 -18.99 -11.21 -32.62
C GLY A 66 -19.16 -9.99 -31.72
N ILE A 67 -20.03 -10.10 -30.73
CA ILE A 67 -20.29 -9.08 -29.70
C ILE A 67 -19.06 -8.86 -28.79
N LEU A 68 -18.20 -9.87 -28.63
CA LEU A 68 -16.95 -9.80 -27.85
C LEU A 68 -15.80 -9.14 -28.63
N LEU A 69 -15.85 -9.15 -29.96
CA LEU A 69 -14.84 -8.54 -30.84
C LEU A 69 -15.20 -7.12 -31.30
N ASP A 70 -16.45 -6.70 -31.14
CA ASP A 70 -16.94 -5.38 -31.59
C ASP A 70 -16.55 -4.20 -30.65
N VAL A 71 -15.87 -4.49 -29.54
CA VAL A 71 -15.28 -3.48 -28.63
C VAL A 71 -14.16 -2.68 -29.32
N ASN A 72 -13.66 -3.15 -30.47
CA ASN A 72 -12.58 -2.52 -31.24
C ASN A 72 -13.03 -1.72 -32.49
N ARG A 73 -14.35 -1.53 -32.72
CA ARG A 73 -14.85 -0.78 -33.90
C ARG A 73 -15.38 0.63 -33.62
N GLY A 74 -15.28 1.12 -32.37
CA GLY A 74 -15.19 2.56 -32.15
C GLY A 74 -13.79 3.00 -32.58
N GLY A 75 -13.67 3.63 -33.77
CA GLY A 75 -12.39 3.95 -34.40
C GLY A 75 -11.31 4.31 -33.39
N SER A 76 -10.27 3.50 -33.34
CA SER A 76 -9.06 3.72 -32.56
C SER A 76 -8.38 4.99 -33.08
N ILE A 77 -8.82 6.14 -32.58
CA ILE A 77 -7.90 7.25 -32.46
C ILE A 77 -6.92 6.78 -31.40
N ASP A 78 -5.68 6.55 -31.81
CA ASP A 78 -4.56 6.34 -30.92
C ASP A 78 -4.72 7.31 -29.74
N PRO A 79 -4.81 6.83 -28.48
CA PRO A 79 -4.98 7.70 -27.33
C PRO A 79 -3.86 8.74 -27.26
N MET A 80 -2.70 8.52 -27.90
CA MET A 80 -1.61 9.50 -28.10
C MET A 80 -1.89 10.55 -29.19
N GLN A 81 -2.63 10.23 -30.26
CA GLN A 81 -2.97 11.18 -31.33
C GLN A 81 -4.15 12.10 -30.99
N ALA A 82 -5.06 11.71 -30.08
CA ALA A 82 -6.12 12.58 -29.59
C ALA A 82 -5.63 13.68 -28.61
N ARG A 83 -4.35 13.65 -28.17
CA ARG A 83 -3.83 14.47 -27.06
C ARG A 83 -3.48 15.92 -27.41
N GLY A 84 -3.83 16.40 -28.61
CA GLY A 84 -3.19 17.60 -29.18
C GLY A 84 -3.97 18.91 -29.14
N THR A 85 -5.30 18.91 -29.19
CA THR A 85 -6.04 20.16 -29.45
C THR A 85 -7.38 20.22 -28.74
N LEU A 86 -7.48 21.18 -27.80
CA LEU A 86 -8.78 21.70 -27.39
C LEU A 86 -9.51 22.25 -28.63
N PRO A 87 -10.81 21.99 -28.81
CA PRO A 87 -11.59 22.69 -29.83
C PRO A 87 -11.56 24.18 -29.52
N THR A 88 -11.16 25.00 -30.50
CA THR A 88 -11.29 26.45 -30.42
C THR A 88 -12.77 26.81 -30.22
N GLY A 89 -13.10 27.50 -29.12
CA GLY A 89 -14.48 27.88 -28.79
C GLY A 89 -15.24 26.91 -27.88
N TRP A 90 -14.55 26.16 -27.01
CA TRP A 90 -15.18 25.32 -25.98
C TRP A 90 -16.16 26.11 -25.08
N LYS A 91 -17.28 25.48 -24.73
CA LYS A 91 -18.28 25.98 -23.77
C LYS A 91 -18.53 24.93 -22.69
N PRO A 92 -18.70 25.32 -21.42
CA PRO A 92 -19.04 24.38 -20.37
C PRO A 92 -20.43 23.80 -20.58
N ASP A 93 -20.60 22.55 -20.14
CA ASP A 93 -21.89 21.92 -20.01
C ASP A 93 -22.81 22.75 -19.10
N PRO A 94 -24.12 22.75 -19.34
CA PRO A 94 -25.05 23.45 -18.47
C PRO A 94 -25.04 22.81 -17.07
N PRO A 95 -25.01 23.63 -16.00
CA PRO A 95 -25.13 23.13 -14.65
C PRO A 95 -26.49 22.46 -14.42
N LEU A 96 -26.57 21.60 -13.40
CA LEU A 96 -27.85 21.09 -12.94
C LEU A 96 -28.80 22.26 -12.67
N ASN A 97 -30.07 22.04 -13.02
CA ASN A 97 -31.09 23.05 -12.81
C ASN A 97 -31.43 23.14 -11.31
N LEU A 98 -30.77 24.08 -10.63
CA LEU A 98 -31.01 24.41 -9.22
C LEU A 98 -31.97 25.61 -9.05
N SER A 99 -32.77 25.92 -10.08
CA SER A 99 -33.73 27.05 -10.05
C SER A 99 -34.96 26.81 -9.16
N GLY A 100 -35.13 25.59 -8.66
CA GLY A 100 -36.14 25.29 -7.64
C GLY A 100 -35.99 26.17 -6.39
N PRO A 101 -37.06 26.32 -5.60
CA PRO A 101 -36.99 27.04 -4.33
C PRO A 101 -35.96 26.37 -3.41
N MET A 102 -35.46 27.12 -2.45
CA MET A 102 -34.63 26.55 -1.40
C MET A 102 -35.43 25.46 -0.66
N PRO A 103 -34.89 24.24 -0.48
CA PRO A 103 -35.50 23.26 0.41
C PRO A 103 -35.81 23.86 1.77
N SER A 104 -36.96 23.53 2.32
CA SER A 104 -37.37 23.99 3.65
C SER A 104 -36.46 23.40 4.73
N ASP A 105 -36.35 24.10 5.86
CA ASP A 105 -35.58 23.61 7.01
C ASP A 105 -36.03 22.22 7.49
N GLU A 106 -37.33 21.93 7.37
CA GLU A 106 -37.91 20.64 7.74
C GLU A 106 -37.45 19.52 6.78
N GLU A 107 -37.45 19.76 5.48
CA GLU A 107 -36.98 18.80 4.47
C GLU A 107 -35.49 18.48 4.65
N VAL A 108 -34.66 19.51 4.85
CA VAL A 108 -33.21 19.33 5.07
C VAL A 108 -32.97 18.58 6.38
N ARG A 109 -33.66 18.94 7.47
CA ARG A 109 -33.52 18.27 8.76
C ARG A 109 -33.97 16.81 8.69
N GLY A 110 -35.11 16.53 8.05
CA GLY A 110 -35.60 15.17 7.84
C GLY A 110 -34.63 14.32 7.02
N ALA A 111 -33.94 14.93 6.04
CA ALA A 111 -32.90 14.25 5.28
C ALA A 111 -31.66 13.91 6.13
N ILE A 112 -31.20 14.86 6.94
CA ILE A 112 -30.07 14.64 7.86
C ILE A 112 -30.41 13.50 8.83
N VAL A 113 -31.60 13.51 9.45
CA VAL A 113 -32.02 12.48 10.42
C VAL A 113 -32.01 11.08 9.77
N LYS A 114 -32.59 10.94 8.57
CA LYS A 114 -32.61 9.66 7.85
C LYS A 114 -31.20 9.15 7.54
N ALA A 115 -30.34 10.03 7.04
CA ALA A 115 -28.97 9.67 6.69
C ALA A 115 -28.09 9.36 7.90
N VAL A 116 -28.27 10.09 9.01
CA VAL A 116 -27.63 9.78 10.29
C VAL A 116 -27.99 8.38 10.76
N ASN A 117 -29.28 8.05 10.75
CA ASN A 117 -29.74 6.71 11.15
C ASN A 117 -29.14 5.64 10.23
N TYR A 118 -29.17 5.87 8.91
CA TYR A 118 -28.53 4.96 7.95
C TYR A 118 -27.06 4.70 8.29
N VAL A 119 -26.26 5.75 8.50
CA VAL A 119 -24.83 5.61 8.84
C VAL A 119 -24.64 4.88 10.16
N LEU A 120 -25.41 5.21 11.20
CA LEU A 120 -25.34 4.53 12.50
C LEU A 120 -25.64 3.03 12.39
N ASP A 121 -26.63 2.66 11.59
CA ASP A 121 -27.04 1.27 11.40
C ASP A 121 -26.01 0.45 10.60
N GLN A 122 -25.06 1.12 9.92
CA GLN A 122 -23.94 0.47 9.23
C GLN A 122 -22.68 0.32 10.11
N GLN A 123 -22.69 0.77 11.37
CA GLN A 123 -21.48 0.66 12.21
C GLN A 123 -21.28 -0.79 12.67
N ASN A 124 -20.07 -1.31 12.49
CA ASN A 124 -19.70 -2.61 13.01
C ASN A 124 -19.52 -2.59 14.54
N GLU A 125 -19.58 -3.78 15.15
CA GLU A 125 -19.41 -3.94 16.60
C GLU A 125 -18.06 -3.40 17.12
N ASN A 126 -17.00 -3.53 16.31
CA ASN A 126 -15.66 -3.03 16.62
C ASN A 126 -15.54 -1.49 16.48
N GLY A 127 -16.63 -0.78 16.12
CA GLY A 127 -16.66 0.66 15.92
C GLY A 127 -16.28 1.14 14.52
N SER A 128 -15.84 0.26 13.62
CA SER A 128 -15.51 0.63 12.25
C SER A 128 -16.76 0.83 11.40
N TRP A 129 -16.59 1.58 10.31
CA TRP A 129 -17.45 1.53 9.14
C TRP A 129 -16.58 1.00 7.99
N ASP A 130 -16.70 -0.29 7.66
CA ASP A 130 -15.86 -0.97 6.65
C ASP A 130 -16.64 -1.51 5.43
N VAL A 131 -15.90 -2.16 4.53
CA VAL A 131 -16.05 -2.18 3.06
C VAL A 131 -17.02 -3.25 2.54
N VAL A 132 -18.15 -3.51 3.20
CA VAL A 132 -19.23 -4.26 2.50
C VAL A 132 -20.06 -3.31 1.61
N LEU A 133 -19.86 -1.98 1.68
CA LEU A 133 -20.76 -1.00 1.06
C LEU A 133 -20.09 0.22 0.39
N SER A 134 -18.81 0.14 0.00
CA SER A 134 -18.18 1.15 -0.86
C SER A 134 -18.01 0.59 -2.27
N GLY A 135 -18.36 1.39 -3.27
CA GLY A 135 -18.01 1.10 -4.66
C GLY A 135 -16.50 1.12 -4.93
N THR A 136 -16.14 1.03 -6.21
CA THR A 136 -14.77 1.00 -6.80
C THR A 136 -13.79 2.14 -6.45
N LEU A 137 -14.09 3.08 -5.55
CA LEU A 137 -13.15 4.16 -5.17
C LEU A 137 -11.94 3.66 -4.41
N MET A 138 -12.17 2.61 -3.64
CA MET A 138 -11.16 1.90 -2.86
C MET A 138 -10.74 0.62 -3.58
N SER A 139 -10.89 0.62 -4.92
CA SER A 139 -10.52 -0.37 -5.93
C SER A 139 -10.90 -1.85 -5.69
N GLU A 140 -11.05 -2.61 -6.76
CA GLU A 140 -11.14 -4.08 -6.68
C GLU A 140 -9.79 -4.73 -6.27
N THR A 141 -8.71 -3.94 -6.22
CA THR A 141 -7.32 -4.35 -5.96
C THR A 141 -6.70 -3.72 -4.71
N ALA A 142 -7.45 -2.96 -3.91
CA ALA A 142 -6.95 -2.31 -2.71
C ALA A 142 -7.64 -2.98 -1.53
N ASP A 143 -6.80 -3.47 -0.63
CA ASP A 143 -7.19 -4.33 0.48
C ASP A 143 -8.45 -3.82 1.19
N GLN A 144 -9.50 -4.65 1.17
CA GLN A 144 -10.79 -4.42 1.82
C GLN A 144 -10.64 -4.06 3.32
N ALA A 145 -9.51 -4.45 3.93
CA ALA A 145 -9.13 -4.21 5.32
C ALA A 145 -8.51 -2.84 5.61
N VAL A 146 -7.83 -2.22 4.64
CA VAL A 146 -6.85 -1.16 4.94
C VAL A 146 -7.48 0.24 4.78
N ASP A 147 -8.62 0.33 4.11
CA ASP A 147 -9.40 1.56 3.92
C ASP A 147 -10.45 1.84 5.00
N ALA A 148 -10.58 0.93 5.97
CA ALA A 148 -11.49 1.08 7.11
C ALA A 148 -11.20 2.33 7.96
N ILE A 149 -9.95 2.78 8.09
CA ILE A 149 -9.63 4.02 8.84
C ILE A 149 -10.12 5.26 8.09
N ALA A 150 -9.93 5.30 6.78
CA ALA A 150 -10.39 6.40 5.95
C ALA A 150 -11.93 6.49 5.97
N ALA A 151 -12.62 5.35 5.80
CA ALA A 151 -14.08 5.27 5.85
C ALA A 151 -14.62 5.57 7.26
N THR A 152 -13.98 5.04 8.32
CA THR A 152 -14.36 5.31 9.71
C THR A 152 -14.12 6.77 10.08
N GLY A 153 -13.02 7.37 9.64
CA GLY A 153 -12.75 8.80 9.82
C GLY A 153 -13.76 9.67 9.06
N LEU A 154 -14.12 9.27 7.82
CA LEU A 154 -15.17 9.91 7.03
C LEU A 154 -16.52 9.89 7.76
N ALA A 155 -16.99 8.70 8.15
CA ALA A 155 -18.25 8.51 8.86
C ALA A 155 -18.26 9.21 10.22
N GLY A 156 -17.21 9.02 11.03
CA GLY A 156 -17.09 9.62 12.36
C GLY A 156 -17.12 11.16 12.32
N TYR A 157 -16.40 11.77 11.38
CA TYR A 157 -16.44 13.23 11.20
C TYR A 157 -17.81 13.71 10.71
N ALA A 158 -18.47 12.96 9.83
CA ALA A 158 -19.81 13.27 9.37
C ALA A 158 -20.76 13.30 10.56
N MET A 159 -20.68 12.24 11.34
CA MET A 159 -21.56 12.02 12.46
C MET A 159 -21.39 13.08 13.54
N ARG A 160 -20.14 13.47 13.85
CA ARG A 160 -19.88 14.50 14.85
C ARG A 160 -20.44 15.87 14.47
N ARG A 161 -20.53 16.21 13.18
CA ARG A 161 -21.17 17.46 12.71
C ARG A 161 -22.69 17.49 12.91
N HIS A 162 -23.29 16.32 13.14
CA HIS A 162 -24.72 16.13 13.34
C HIS A 162 -25.04 15.53 14.71
N ILE A 163 -24.13 15.65 15.69
CA ILE A 163 -24.28 15.10 17.06
C ILE A 163 -25.63 15.41 17.70
N LYS A 164 -26.21 16.58 17.43
CA LYS A 164 -27.49 17.01 17.99
C LYS A 164 -28.69 16.19 17.51
N VAL A 165 -28.58 15.45 16.40
CA VAL A 165 -29.66 14.59 15.89
C VAL A 165 -30.03 13.51 16.91
N ASP A 166 -29.02 12.87 17.47
CA ASP A 166 -29.17 11.76 18.43
C ASP A 166 -27.88 11.63 19.25
N PRO A 167 -27.69 12.50 20.27
CA PRO A 167 -26.45 12.52 21.05
C PRO A 167 -26.14 11.18 21.73
N GLU A 168 -27.19 10.46 22.13
CA GLU A 168 -27.10 9.19 22.87
C GLU A 168 -26.61 8.04 21.99
N ARG A 169 -26.92 8.03 20.68
CA ARG A 169 -26.38 7.03 19.75
C ARG A 169 -25.08 7.50 19.09
N ILE A 170 -25.01 8.77 18.70
CA ILE A 170 -23.86 9.30 17.95
C ILE A 170 -22.61 9.41 18.83
N GLY A 171 -22.74 9.89 20.08
CA GLY A 171 -21.59 10.04 20.98
C GLY A 171 -20.84 8.73 21.20
N PRO A 172 -21.52 7.65 21.63
CA PRO A 172 -20.91 6.33 21.76
C PRO A 172 -20.39 5.76 20.44
N ALA A 173 -21.09 5.97 19.32
CA ALA A 173 -20.62 5.52 18.01
C ALA A 173 -19.31 6.20 17.60
N CYS A 174 -19.21 7.53 17.74
CA CYS A 174 -17.98 8.29 17.51
C CYS A 174 -16.86 7.84 18.46
N LYS A 175 -17.15 7.57 19.74
CA LYS A 175 -16.15 7.08 20.70
C LYS A 175 -15.60 5.71 20.30
N ARG A 176 -16.45 4.76 19.90
CA ARG A 176 -16.00 3.44 19.38
C ARG A 176 -15.18 3.59 18.11
N ALA A 177 -15.60 4.46 17.21
CA ALA A 177 -14.88 4.75 15.97
C ALA A 177 -13.50 5.37 16.22
N ALA A 178 -13.42 6.31 17.17
CA ALA A 178 -12.16 6.90 17.59
C ALA A 178 -11.24 5.82 18.19
N GLN A 179 -11.78 4.96 19.05
CA GLN A 179 -11.03 3.83 19.62
C GLN A 179 -10.52 2.88 18.53
N PHE A 180 -11.34 2.58 17.52
CA PHE A 180 -10.92 1.76 16.38
C PHE A 180 -9.70 2.36 15.66
N VAL A 181 -9.72 3.67 15.38
CA VAL A 181 -8.59 4.36 14.72
C VAL A 181 -7.36 4.39 15.64
N ILE A 182 -7.55 4.72 16.93
CA ILE A 182 -6.51 4.74 17.96
C ILE A 182 -5.79 3.38 18.02
N ASP A 183 -6.56 2.31 18.12
CA ASP A 183 -6.05 0.94 18.21
C ASP A 183 -5.21 0.56 17.00
N ARG A 184 -5.64 0.95 15.79
CA ARG A 184 -4.86 0.65 14.57
C ARG A 184 -3.55 1.42 14.51
N VAL A 185 -3.54 2.68 14.94
CA VAL A 185 -2.32 3.50 14.98
C VAL A 185 -1.36 2.99 16.05
N TYR A 186 -1.86 2.67 17.25
CA TYR A 186 -1.00 2.20 18.33
C TYR A 186 -0.45 0.81 18.06
N ARG A 187 -1.28 -0.11 17.56
CA ARG A 187 -0.86 -1.48 17.19
C ARG A 187 0.06 -1.54 15.97
N GLY A 188 0.41 -0.38 15.39
CA GLY A 188 1.18 -0.26 14.16
C GLY A 188 0.57 -1.04 13.00
N LYS A 189 -0.76 -1.18 13.01
CA LYS A 189 -1.58 -1.78 11.95
C LYS A 189 -1.95 -0.76 10.88
N LEU A 190 -1.20 0.34 10.81
CA LEU A 190 -1.37 1.39 9.82
C LEU A 190 -0.08 1.48 8.99
N PRO A 191 -0.02 0.75 7.87
CA PRO A 191 1.18 0.71 7.05
C PRO A 191 1.43 2.04 6.36
N LEU A 192 2.72 2.34 6.14
CA LEU A 192 3.14 3.49 5.34
C LEU A 192 3.31 3.13 3.85
N ASN A 193 3.65 1.87 3.55
CA ASN A 193 4.05 1.42 2.21
C ASN A 193 2.90 0.72 1.47
N VAL A 194 1.71 1.30 1.58
CA VAL A 194 0.46 0.73 1.06
C VAL A 194 -0.33 1.77 0.30
N TRP A 195 -1.14 1.29 -0.63
CA TRP A 195 -1.98 2.12 -1.49
C TRP A 195 -2.85 3.04 -0.63
N TYR A 196 -2.92 4.32 -1.01
CA TYR A 196 -3.76 5.31 -0.33
C TYR A 196 -3.45 5.55 1.17
N ALA A 197 -2.25 5.20 1.65
CA ALA A 197 -1.83 5.48 3.02
C ALA A 197 -2.13 6.93 3.45
N ASN A 198 -1.82 7.91 2.60
CA ASN A 198 -2.10 9.33 2.84
C ASN A 198 -3.57 9.60 3.24
N TRP A 199 -4.56 8.98 2.62
CA TRP A 199 -5.97 9.19 2.95
C TRP A 199 -6.33 8.69 4.34
N ARG A 200 -5.78 7.55 4.74
CA ARG A 200 -6.04 6.92 6.04
C ARG A 200 -5.52 7.82 7.15
N TYR A 201 -4.29 8.30 6.96
CA TYR A 201 -3.71 9.26 7.87
C TYR A 201 -4.46 10.59 7.85
N THR A 202 -4.78 11.16 6.69
CA THR A 202 -5.42 12.48 6.59
C THR A 202 -6.85 12.48 7.14
N LEU A 203 -7.71 11.53 6.74
CA LEU A 203 -9.11 11.46 7.17
C LEU A 203 -9.23 11.01 8.63
N GLY A 204 -8.43 10.02 9.04
CA GLY A 204 -8.38 9.59 10.43
C GLY A 204 -7.88 10.71 11.34
N LEU A 205 -6.82 11.42 10.95
CA LEU A 205 -6.29 12.58 11.68
C LEU A 205 -7.35 13.67 11.80
N LYS A 206 -8.06 13.98 10.71
CA LYS A 206 -9.13 14.99 10.71
C LYS A 206 -10.28 14.62 11.65
N PHE A 207 -10.66 13.35 11.71
CA PHE A 207 -11.68 12.88 12.65
C PHE A 207 -11.19 12.91 14.11
N LEU A 208 -10.01 12.38 14.40
CA LEU A 208 -9.46 12.39 15.76
C LEU A 208 -9.17 13.80 16.27
N HIS A 209 -8.75 14.71 15.38
CA HIS A 209 -8.65 16.13 15.66
C HIS A 209 -10.00 16.71 16.10
N GLN A 210 -11.09 16.36 15.40
CA GLN A 210 -12.42 16.79 15.80
C GLN A 210 -12.83 16.20 17.16
N GLU A 211 -12.57 14.92 17.42
CA GLU A 211 -12.85 14.33 18.74
C GLU A 211 -12.04 15.01 19.85
N TYR A 212 -10.78 15.37 19.58
CA TYR A 212 -9.93 16.12 20.52
C TYR A 212 -10.56 17.47 20.89
N MET A 213 -11.09 18.18 19.90
CA MET A 213 -11.75 19.48 20.11
C MET A 213 -13.08 19.39 20.84
N ASN A 214 -13.70 18.21 20.89
CA ASN A 214 -15.06 18.05 21.43
C ASN A 214 -15.13 17.14 22.67
N THR A 215 -14.02 16.57 23.14
CA THR A 215 -14.00 15.79 24.38
C THR A 215 -13.63 16.67 25.58
N GLU A 216 -14.30 16.50 26.71
CA GLU A 216 -13.93 17.12 28.00
C GLU A 216 -13.06 16.18 28.87
N ASP A 217 -12.98 14.90 28.52
CA ASP A 217 -12.16 13.90 29.18
C ASP A 217 -10.67 14.15 28.89
N GLU A 218 -9.91 14.55 29.91
CA GLU A 218 -8.49 14.90 29.79
C GLU A 218 -7.60 13.70 29.42
N ASP A 219 -7.92 12.50 29.92
CA ASP A 219 -7.14 11.29 29.62
C ASP A 219 -7.33 10.89 28.17
N PHE A 220 -8.59 10.89 27.71
CA PHE A 220 -8.90 10.64 26.30
C PHE A 220 -8.33 11.73 25.39
N ARG A 221 -8.37 13.00 25.82
CA ARG A 221 -7.75 14.12 25.09
C ARG A 221 -6.23 13.94 24.93
N ASN A 222 -5.55 13.48 25.98
CA ASN A 222 -4.11 13.20 25.94
C ASN A 222 -3.77 12.00 25.04
N GLU A 223 -4.61 10.97 25.04
CA GLU A 223 -4.50 9.82 24.13
C GLU A 223 -4.66 10.24 22.67
N LEU A 224 -5.73 10.98 22.35
CA LEU A 224 -5.95 11.55 21.01
C LEU A 224 -4.76 12.41 20.57
N ARG A 225 -4.20 13.23 21.46
CA ARG A 225 -3.00 14.03 21.16
C ARG A 225 -1.80 13.15 20.78
N ALA A 226 -1.57 12.07 21.51
CA ALA A 226 -0.46 11.15 21.22
C ALA A 226 -0.68 10.39 19.91
N VAL A 227 -1.90 9.94 19.62
CA VAL A 227 -2.25 9.28 18.35
C VAL A 227 -2.15 10.24 17.18
N CYS A 228 -2.72 11.44 17.26
CA CYS A 228 -2.61 12.45 16.21
C CYS A 228 -1.14 12.80 15.94
N ARG A 229 -0.29 12.88 16.97
CA ARG A 229 1.16 13.07 16.80
C ARG A 229 1.80 11.94 15.97
N ARG A 230 1.45 10.68 16.22
CA ARG A 230 1.92 9.54 15.42
C ARG A 230 1.42 9.61 13.98
N MET A 231 0.15 9.96 13.79
CA MET A 231 -0.43 10.09 12.46
C MET A 231 0.23 11.23 11.67
N VAL A 232 0.55 12.35 12.32
CA VAL A 232 1.37 13.42 11.74
C VAL A 232 2.76 12.91 11.36
N GLN A 233 3.42 12.14 12.22
CA GLN A 233 4.72 11.53 11.88
C GLN A 233 4.61 10.58 10.69
N GLY A 234 3.52 9.80 10.59
CA GLY A 234 3.21 8.98 9.43
C GLY A 234 3.08 9.81 8.15
N LEU A 235 2.28 10.88 8.18
CA LEU A 235 2.19 11.82 7.06
C LEU A 235 3.57 12.39 6.72
N LEU A 236 4.35 12.84 7.70
CA LEU A 236 5.69 13.37 7.42
C LEU A 236 6.60 12.34 6.74
N ARG A 237 6.52 11.06 7.12
CA ARG A 237 7.25 9.98 6.43
C ARG A 237 6.76 9.76 5.00
N LEU A 238 5.46 9.90 4.76
CA LEU A 238 4.86 9.79 3.42
C LEU A 238 5.12 10.99 2.50
N GLN A 239 5.70 12.08 3.02
CA GLN A 239 5.92 13.29 2.23
C GLN A 239 7.12 13.12 1.28
N LEU A 240 6.90 13.35 -0.02
CA LEU A 240 7.91 13.13 -1.07
C LEU A 240 9.10 14.11 -1.03
N SER A 241 8.94 15.32 -0.50
CA SER A 241 10.07 16.26 -0.37
C SER A 241 10.59 16.29 1.05
N ASN A 242 11.90 16.17 1.21
CA ASN A 242 12.73 16.70 2.33
C ASN A 242 12.06 16.79 3.72
N SER A 243 11.13 15.90 4.06
CA SER A 243 10.55 15.86 5.40
C SER A 243 11.66 15.45 6.38
N GLU A 244 11.47 15.71 7.68
CA GLU A 244 12.51 15.39 8.66
C GLU A 244 12.94 13.92 8.57
N ALA A 245 12.05 12.98 8.22
CA ALA A 245 12.40 11.56 8.07
C ALA A 245 13.33 11.29 6.87
N PRO A 246 12.99 11.53 5.59
CA PRO A 246 13.89 11.43 4.45
C PRO A 246 15.13 12.34 4.55
N MET A 247 15.05 13.49 5.22
CA MET A 247 16.22 14.35 5.45
C MET A 247 17.16 13.78 6.53
N LEU A 248 16.62 13.20 7.61
CA LEU A 248 17.38 12.45 8.61
C LEU A 248 17.96 11.20 7.97
N GLU A 249 17.22 10.53 7.11
CA GLU A 249 17.66 9.37 6.34
C GLU A 249 18.75 9.76 5.32
N ARG A 250 18.62 10.89 4.62
CA ARG A 250 19.68 11.47 3.75
C ARG A 250 20.90 11.89 4.56
N LYS A 251 20.72 12.51 5.73
CA LYS A 251 21.83 12.88 6.64
C LYS A 251 22.50 11.64 7.23
N ARG A 252 21.75 10.59 7.56
CA ARG A 252 22.24 9.25 7.96
C ARG A 252 23.04 8.64 6.81
N ARG A 253 22.45 8.55 5.61
CA ARG A 253 23.08 8.09 4.35
C ARG A 253 24.30 8.93 3.93
N LYS A 254 24.40 10.20 4.33
CA LYS A 254 25.58 11.07 4.11
C LYS A 254 26.65 10.96 5.19
N ARG A 255 26.28 10.69 6.45
CA ARG A 255 27.22 10.47 7.57
C ARG A 255 27.95 9.13 7.47
N ILE A 256 27.34 8.16 6.82
CA ILE A 256 27.94 6.86 6.51
C ILE A 256 28.80 7.04 5.26
N SER A 257 30.13 7.04 5.43
CA SER A 257 31.06 7.15 4.30
C SER A 257 30.78 6.06 3.27
N SER A 258 31.02 6.33 1.98
CA SER A 258 30.81 5.38 0.87
C SER A 258 31.47 4.01 1.06
N ARG A 259 32.47 3.93 1.94
CA ARG A 259 33.18 2.69 2.29
C ARG A 259 32.37 1.74 3.20
N PHE A 260 31.40 2.25 3.96
CA PHE A 260 30.53 1.45 4.84
C PHE A 260 29.26 0.94 4.13
N LYS A 261 28.80 1.63 3.07
CA LYS A 261 27.54 1.29 2.37
C LYS A 261 27.54 -0.05 1.64
N ASN A 262 28.71 -0.52 1.20
CA ASN A 262 28.78 -1.69 0.33
C ASN A 262 28.97 -3.01 1.10
N THR A 263 29.15 -2.95 2.43
CA THR A 263 29.48 -4.13 3.21
C THR A 263 28.72 -4.21 4.54
N ALA A 264 28.32 -3.09 5.18
CA ALA A 264 27.79 -3.11 6.55
C ALA A 264 26.34 -3.59 6.59
N MET A 265 26.11 -4.72 7.27
CA MET A 265 24.77 -5.28 7.46
C MET A 265 24.02 -4.61 8.64
N PRO A 266 22.69 -4.72 8.65
CA PRO A 266 21.88 -4.39 9.82
C PRO A 266 22.38 -5.08 11.09
N SER A 267 22.28 -4.39 12.23
CA SER A 267 22.73 -4.88 13.52
C SER A 267 21.73 -4.48 14.61
N SER A 268 21.70 -5.26 15.69
CA SER A 268 20.74 -5.10 16.77
C SER A 268 21.44 -4.92 18.13
N LEU A 269 20.68 -4.48 19.13
CA LEU A 269 21.18 -4.52 20.51
C LEU A 269 21.25 -5.96 21.05
N GLY A 270 20.57 -6.91 20.39
CA GLY A 270 20.35 -8.26 20.89
C GLY A 270 19.33 -8.31 22.04
N VAL A 271 18.29 -7.49 21.93
CA VAL A 271 17.10 -7.57 22.78
C VAL A 271 15.98 -8.28 22.06
N VAL A 272 15.24 -9.09 22.79
CA VAL A 272 13.97 -9.63 22.38
C VAL A 272 12.90 -8.95 23.19
N LEU A 273 11.90 -8.42 22.52
CA LEU A 273 10.85 -7.61 23.10
C LEU A 273 9.53 -8.39 23.12
N THR A 274 8.74 -8.13 24.16
CA THR A 274 7.40 -8.71 24.28
C THR A 274 6.54 -8.22 23.12
N PRO A 275 5.90 -9.11 22.33
CA PRO A 275 4.92 -8.71 21.32
C PRO A 275 3.87 -7.79 21.96
N PRO A 276 3.45 -6.73 21.24
CA PRO A 276 2.65 -5.69 21.85
C PRO A 276 1.23 -6.19 22.12
N THR A 277 0.81 -6.16 23.39
CA THR A 277 -0.56 -6.45 23.82
C THR A 277 -1.36 -5.16 23.99
N ASP A 278 -2.69 -5.26 24.04
CA ASP A 278 -3.58 -4.11 24.25
C ASP A 278 -3.25 -3.33 25.55
N GLU A 279 -2.63 -4.00 26.53
CA GLU A 279 -2.19 -3.41 27.80
C GLU A 279 -0.80 -2.73 27.70
N ASP A 280 0.02 -3.04 26.69
CA ASP A 280 1.42 -2.58 26.59
C ASP A 280 1.59 -1.22 25.88
N TYR A 281 0.57 -0.68 25.22
CA TYR A 281 0.66 0.50 24.34
C TYR A 281 0.95 1.84 25.02
N ARG A 282 1.12 1.88 26.36
CA ARG A 282 1.34 3.13 27.12
C ARG A 282 2.68 3.19 27.86
N GLY A 283 3.58 2.22 27.66
CA GLY A 283 4.68 1.96 28.59
C GLY A 283 6.11 1.91 28.05
N GLY A 284 6.30 1.78 26.73
CA GLY A 284 7.60 1.44 26.12
C GLY A 284 7.78 -0.06 25.91
N ALA A 285 8.67 -0.44 25.00
CA ALA A 285 8.91 -1.83 24.60
C ALA A 285 9.58 -2.63 25.71
N LYS A 286 8.87 -3.64 26.23
CA LYS A 286 9.36 -4.46 27.34
C LYS A 286 10.31 -5.55 26.87
N ILE A 287 11.52 -5.57 27.41
CA ILE A 287 12.53 -6.61 27.16
C ILE A 287 12.07 -7.90 27.83
N MET A 288 11.85 -8.95 27.03
CA MET A 288 11.50 -10.29 27.50
C MET A 288 12.72 -11.22 27.57
N ARG A 289 13.69 -11.06 26.68
CA ARG A 289 14.92 -11.84 26.64
C ARG A 289 16.08 -10.98 26.14
N ILE A 290 17.29 -11.31 26.61
CA ILE A 290 18.54 -10.72 26.13
C ILE A 290 19.36 -11.83 25.51
N LEU A 291 19.89 -11.59 24.31
CA LEU A 291 20.71 -12.57 23.59
C LEU A 291 22.10 -12.67 24.25
N PRO A 292 22.62 -13.89 24.49
CA PRO A 292 23.97 -14.07 25.03
C PRO A 292 25.05 -13.45 24.15
N GLY A 293 26.04 -12.80 24.76
CA GLY A 293 27.15 -12.12 24.07
C GLY A 293 26.76 -10.81 23.39
N SER A 294 25.48 -10.40 23.45
CA SER A 294 24.97 -9.20 22.77
C SER A 294 25.44 -7.89 23.40
N VAL A 295 25.28 -6.79 22.66
CA VAL A 295 25.54 -5.43 23.14
C VAL A 295 24.68 -5.12 24.37
N ALA A 296 23.42 -5.54 24.37
CA ALA A 296 22.48 -5.39 25.48
C ALA A 296 22.99 -6.06 26.77
N GLU A 297 23.44 -7.31 26.67
CA GLU A 297 24.00 -8.06 27.81
C GLU A 297 25.25 -7.38 28.36
N GLN A 298 26.22 -7.10 27.48
CA GLN A 298 27.50 -6.49 27.84
C GLN A 298 27.35 -5.11 28.50
N HIS A 299 26.26 -4.40 28.19
CA HIS A 299 26.06 -3.01 28.62
C HIS A 299 24.92 -2.85 29.65
N GLY A 300 24.41 -3.95 30.21
CA GLY A 300 23.60 -3.96 31.43
C GLY A 300 22.11 -3.65 31.24
N LEU A 301 21.57 -3.84 30.03
CA LEU A 301 20.12 -4.01 29.86
C LEU A 301 19.68 -5.29 30.57
N LYS A 302 18.44 -5.34 31.04
CA LYS A 302 17.90 -6.47 31.80
C LYS A 302 16.52 -6.87 31.28
N VAL A 303 16.17 -8.15 31.46
CA VAL A 303 14.79 -8.60 31.29
C VAL A 303 13.88 -7.79 32.24
N GLY A 304 12.75 -7.33 31.72
CA GLY A 304 11.80 -6.46 32.42
C GLY A 304 12.00 -4.96 32.19
N ASP A 305 13.16 -4.53 31.69
CA ASP A 305 13.38 -3.14 31.28
C ASP A 305 12.40 -2.74 30.16
N ARG A 306 11.95 -1.48 30.17
CA ARG A 306 11.14 -0.90 29.09
C ARG A 306 11.92 0.15 28.32
N ILE A 307 12.14 -0.08 27.02
CA ILE A 307 12.72 0.90 26.12
C ILE A 307 11.63 1.93 25.77
N VAL A 308 11.83 3.18 26.19
CA VAL A 308 10.85 4.27 26.03
C VAL A 308 11.26 5.29 24.97
N GLU A 309 12.53 5.29 24.56
CA GLU A 309 13.06 6.11 23.47
C GLU A 309 14.26 5.40 22.83
N ALA A 310 14.37 5.46 21.50
CA ALA A 310 15.54 5.02 20.75
C ALA A 310 15.89 6.11 19.73
N GLU A 311 17.17 6.50 19.65
CA GLU A 311 17.67 7.56 18.74
C GLU A 311 16.89 8.89 18.82
N GLY A 312 16.38 9.23 19.99
CA GLY A 312 15.57 10.44 20.21
C GLY A 312 14.11 10.33 19.76
N LEU A 313 13.70 9.16 19.25
CA LEU A 313 12.33 8.83 18.90
C LEU A 313 11.69 8.01 20.02
N ARG A 314 10.48 8.41 20.42
CA ARG A 314 9.74 7.70 21.46
C ARG A 314 9.35 6.30 20.99
N VAL A 315 9.53 5.32 21.86
CA VAL A 315 9.15 3.92 21.67
C VAL A 315 7.98 3.66 22.62
N GLU A 316 6.80 3.31 22.11
CA GLU A 316 5.66 2.94 22.97
C GLU A 316 5.55 1.42 23.11
N ASN A 317 5.97 0.67 22.09
CA ASN A 317 5.84 -0.78 22.04
C ASN A 317 6.96 -1.45 21.22
N ALA A 318 6.97 -2.78 21.17
CA ALA A 318 8.00 -3.55 20.47
C ALA A 318 8.07 -3.29 18.96
N LEU A 319 6.93 -3.07 18.29
CA LEU A 319 6.90 -2.77 16.86
C LEU A 319 7.61 -1.45 16.56
N ASP A 320 7.34 -0.38 17.33
CA ASP A 320 8.02 0.91 17.13
C ASP A 320 9.54 0.79 17.26
N TYR A 321 10.01 -0.08 18.15
CA TYR A 321 11.44 -0.33 18.34
C TYR A 321 12.00 -1.10 17.15
N TYR A 322 11.39 -2.22 16.76
CA TYR A 322 11.92 -3.06 15.68
C TYR A 322 11.94 -2.32 14.34
N MET A 323 10.91 -1.53 14.04
CA MET A 323 10.89 -0.67 12.84
C MET A 323 12.00 0.38 12.83
N GLN A 324 12.56 0.73 13.99
CA GLN A 324 13.75 1.59 14.05
C GLN A 324 15.05 0.78 13.97
N GLU A 325 15.11 -0.38 14.62
CA GLU A 325 16.30 -1.23 14.69
C GLU A 325 16.70 -1.81 13.34
N VAL A 326 15.74 -2.16 12.47
CA VAL A 326 16.00 -2.65 11.10
C VAL A 326 16.84 -1.69 10.25
N GLU A 327 16.86 -0.40 10.58
CA GLU A 327 17.67 0.61 9.89
C GLU A 327 19.09 0.76 10.45
N TRP A 328 19.38 0.17 11.61
CA TRP A 328 20.64 0.39 12.30
C TRP A 328 21.73 -0.51 11.73
N LEU A 329 22.91 0.07 11.50
CA LEU A 329 24.04 -0.65 10.90
C LEU A 329 25.07 -1.07 11.95
N GLY A 330 25.74 -2.18 11.69
CA GLY A 330 26.86 -2.61 12.53
C GLY A 330 27.94 -1.53 12.66
N GLY A 331 28.44 -1.31 13.88
CA GLY A 331 29.40 -0.25 14.17
C GLY A 331 28.81 1.16 14.38
N GLN A 332 27.48 1.33 14.27
CA GLN A 332 26.80 2.56 14.65
C GLN A 332 26.74 2.70 16.19
N LYS A 333 26.75 3.94 16.70
CA LYS A 333 26.34 4.25 18.07
C LYS A 333 24.85 4.61 18.09
N VAL A 334 24.08 3.98 18.97
CA VAL A 334 22.65 4.23 19.16
C VAL A 334 22.34 4.62 20.60
N SER A 335 21.51 5.64 20.79
CA SER A 335 21.12 6.20 22.08
C SER A 335 19.76 5.67 22.51
N ILE A 336 19.69 5.00 23.66
CA ILE A 336 18.47 4.36 24.15
C ILE A 336 18.13 4.90 25.53
N SER A 337 16.87 5.29 25.72
CA SER A 337 16.32 5.63 27.03
C SER A 337 15.45 4.48 27.54
N VAL A 338 15.70 4.09 28.79
CA VAL A 338 15.12 2.91 29.42
C VAL A 338 14.48 3.29 30.75
N ARG A 339 13.26 2.78 30.95
CA ARG A 339 12.56 2.75 32.23
C ARG A 339 12.78 1.41 32.90
N ARG A 340 13.22 1.43 34.15
CA ARG A 340 13.46 0.22 34.96
C ARG A 340 12.67 0.30 36.25
N GLU A 341 11.84 -0.70 36.50
CA GLU A 341 11.04 -0.76 37.73
C GLU A 341 11.93 -0.78 38.98
N GLY A 342 11.58 0.04 39.98
CA GLY A 342 12.37 0.18 41.21
C GLY A 342 13.70 0.92 41.05
N ALA A 343 14.00 1.49 39.88
CA ALA A 343 15.20 2.28 39.61
C ALA A 343 14.85 3.61 38.89
N LYS A 344 15.81 4.53 38.79
CA LYS A 344 15.64 5.73 37.97
C LYS A 344 15.79 5.40 36.49
N ASP A 345 14.93 5.99 35.66
CA ASP A 345 15.06 6.00 34.21
C ASP A 345 16.44 6.52 33.81
N PHE A 346 17.04 5.90 32.80
CA PHE A 346 18.37 6.25 32.33
C PHE A 346 18.43 6.28 30.82
N LYS A 347 19.36 7.07 30.28
CA LYS A 347 19.69 7.14 28.86
C LYS A 347 21.16 6.75 28.67
N LYS A 348 21.43 5.92 27.67
CA LYS A 348 22.78 5.41 27.41
C LYS A 348 23.00 5.21 25.91
N ASP A 349 24.23 5.46 25.47
CA ASP A 349 24.67 5.15 24.11
C ASP A 349 25.28 3.75 24.07
N TYR A 350 24.91 2.99 23.04
CA TYR A 350 25.33 1.61 22.79
C TYR A 350 26.06 1.56 21.47
N GLN A 351 27.24 0.96 21.47
CA GLN A 351 28.01 0.70 20.26
C GLN A 351 27.52 -0.63 19.66
N LEU A 352 26.82 -0.57 18.53
CA LEU A 352 26.28 -1.77 17.88
C LEU A 352 27.42 -2.67 17.43
N ALA A 353 27.21 -3.98 17.61
CA ALA A 353 28.13 -5.00 17.15
C ALA A 353 28.30 -4.85 15.64
N GLN A 354 29.53 -4.99 15.19
CA GLN A 354 29.86 -4.96 13.80
C GLN A 354 29.50 -6.34 13.20
N VAL A 355 28.56 -6.38 12.25
CA VAL A 355 27.96 -7.62 11.72
C VAL A 355 28.32 -7.75 10.24
N TRP A 356 29.00 -8.84 9.88
CA TRP A 356 29.29 -9.17 8.48
C TRP A 356 29.22 -10.68 8.30
N PRO A 357 28.09 -11.23 7.82
CA PRO A 357 28.03 -12.61 7.41
C PRO A 357 28.79 -12.73 6.08
N GLY A 358 30.04 -13.14 6.14
CA GLY A 358 30.77 -13.58 4.96
C GLY A 358 30.02 -14.71 4.26
N TYR A 359 30.06 -14.69 2.93
CA TYR A 359 29.25 -15.55 2.08
C TYR A 359 30.13 -16.44 1.23
N LEU A 360 30.00 -17.76 1.45
CA LEU A 360 30.62 -18.80 0.63
C LEU A 360 29.67 -19.33 -0.44
N GLY A 361 28.35 -19.22 -0.26
CA GLY A 361 27.37 -19.60 -1.27
C GLY A 361 27.27 -21.11 -1.54
N LEU A 362 27.58 -21.97 -0.55
CA LEU A 362 27.56 -23.43 -0.72
C LEU A 362 26.21 -24.05 -0.37
N LYS A 363 25.71 -24.94 -1.25
CA LYS A 363 24.63 -25.90 -0.92
C LYS A 363 25.30 -27.20 -0.48
N LEU A 364 25.04 -27.62 0.75
CA LEU A 364 25.70 -28.77 1.37
C LEU A 364 24.69 -29.85 1.76
N ASN A 365 25.00 -31.09 1.40
CA ASN A 365 24.42 -32.28 2.02
C ASN A 365 25.19 -32.57 3.32
N PRO A 366 24.54 -33.03 4.41
CA PRO A 366 25.22 -33.54 5.60
C PRO A 366 26.29 -34.61 5.32
N GLY A 367 26.13 -35.41 4.26
CA GLY A 367 27.07 -36.48 3.90
C GLY A 367 27.08 -37.66 4.88
N ILE A 368 27.96 -38.64 4.66
CA ILE A 368 28.15 -39.79 5.55
C ILE A 368 29.59 -39.78 6.08
N GLY A 369 29.79 -39.25 7.29
CA GLY A 369 30.99 -39.45 8.13
C GLY A 369 32.28 -38.71 7.76
N GLU A 370 32.53 -38.43 6.48
CA GLU A 370 33.78 -37.77 6.03
C GLU A 370 33.68 -36.23 5.94
N GLY A 371 32.50 -35.68 6.25
CA GLY A 371 32.19 -34.26 6.21
C GLY A 371 31.03 -33.93 5.25
N PRO A 372 30.57 -32.66 5.24
CA PRO A 372 29.51 -32.20 4.34
C PRO A 372 29.92 -32.27 2.87
N VAL A 373 28.97 -32.63 2.00
CA VAL A 373 29.20 -32.77 0.55
C VAL A 373 28.64 -31.58 -0.19
N VAL A 374 29.41 -30.99 -1.12
CA VAL A 374 28.96 -29.91 -1.99
C VAL A 374 27.95 -30.44 -3.00
N GLU A 375 26.67 -30.09 -2.85
CA GLU A 375 25.61 -30.43 -3.82
C GLU A 375 25.45 -29.38 -4.90
N GLY A 376 25.89 -28.14 -4.63
CA GLY A 376 25.79 -27.06 -5.59
C GLY A 376 26.23 -25.72 -5.03
N PHE A 377 26.10 -24.70 -5.87
CA PHE A 377 26.46 -23.33 -5.55
C PHE A 377 25.22 -22.45 -5.65
N MET A 378 25.01 -21.61 -4.65
CA MET A 378 24.02 -20.53 -4.68
C MET A 378 24.52 -19.39 -5.58
N PRO A 379 23.63 -18.50 -6.06
CA PRO A 379 24.02 -17.30 -6.79
C PRO A 379 25.15 -16.53 -6.11
N PHE A 380 26.08 -15.98 -6.90
CA PHE A 380 27.25 -15.22 -6.43
C PHE A 380 28.25 -15.97 -5.54
N SER A 381 28.16 -17.30 -5.44
CA SER A 381 29.09 -18.11 -4.66
C SER A 381 30.54 -17.93 -5.12
N PRO A 382 31.46 -17.40 -4.28
CA PRO A 382 32.89 -17.31 -4.62
C PRO A 382 33.56 -18.69 -4.73
N CYS A 383 32.90 -19.76 -4.25
CA CYS A 383 33.41 -21.12 -4.39
C CYS A 383 33.24 -21.71 -5.80
N LYS A 384 32.45 -21.08 -6.67
CA LYS A 384 32.21 -21.56 -8.03
C LYS A 384 33.49 -21.40 -8.85
N GLY A 385 34.04 -22.52 -9.33
CA GLY A 385 35.31 -22.58 -10.07
C GLY A 385 36.50 -23.04 -9.21
N GLU A 386 36.40 -22.96 -7.88
CA GLU A 386 37.40 -23.49 -6.95
C GLU A 386 37.01 -24.88 -6.44
N LEU A 387 35.71 -25.10 -6.20
CA LEU A 387 35.13 -26.37 -5.79
C LEU A 387 34.29 -27.00 -6.91
N GLU A 388 34.07 -28.31 -6.80
CA GLU A 388 33.24 -29.11 -7.70
C GLU A 388 32.05 -29.72 -6.92
N ILE A 389 30.93 -29.96 -7.62
CA ILE A 389 29.82 -30.73 -7.06
C ILE A 389 30.33 -32.15 -6.75
N GLY A 390 30.04 -32.63 -5.53
CA GLY A 390 30.53 -33.89 -4.99
C GLY A 390 31.80 -33.78 -4.13
N ASP A 391 32.41 -32.59 -4.02
CA ASP A 391 33.52 -32.38 -3.08
C ASP A 391 33.05 -32.57 -1.62
N VAL A 392 33.81 -33.33 -0.83
CA VAL A 392 33.53 -33.54 0.61
C VAL A 392 34.43 -32.64 1.45
N ILE A 393 33.87 -31.71 2.22
CA ILE A 393 34.61 -30.75 3.04
C ILE A 393 34.98 -31.40 4.37
N TYR A 394 36.28 -31.61 4.60
CA TYR A 394 36.77 -32.23 5.85
C TYR A 394 37.58 -31.27 6.75
N GLU A 395 37.93 -30.08 6.27
CA GLU A 395 38.64 -29.06 7.07
C GLU A 395 38.35 -27.64 6.58
N VAL A 396 38.15 -26.70 7.51
CA VAL A 396 37.99 -25.26 7.27
C VAL A 396 38.92 -24.48 8.20
N ASP A 397 39.89 -23.74 7.63
CA ASP A 397 40.88 -22.95 8.37
C ASP A 397 41.58 -23.70 9.53
N GLY A 398 41.89 -24.98 9.29
CA GLY A 398 42.54 -25.84 10.28
C GLY A 398 41.60 -26.53 11.26
N ASN A 399 40.30 -26.21 11.23
CA ASN A 399 39.29 -26.93 12.02
C ASN A 399 38.80 -28.14 11.23
N GLU A 400 38.89 -29.33 11.83
CA GLU A 400 38.33 -30.55 11.25
C GLU A 400 36.80 -30.46 11.21
N ILE A 401 36.22 -30.84 10.08
CA ILE A 401 34.78 -30.80 9.84
C ILE A 401 34.32 -32.22 9.51
N THR A 402 33.53 -32.80 10.41
CA THR A 402 32.92 -34.12 10.23
C THR A 402 31.42 -34.03 10.03
N LYS A 403 30.80 -32.95 10.51
CA LYS A 403 29.37 -32.70 10.43
C LYS A 403 29.05 -31.31 9.91
N ILE A 404 27.84 -31.14 9.39
CA ILE A 404 27.39 -29.86 8.84
C ILE A 404 27.28 -28.77 9.92
N GLU A 405 26.95 -29.12 11.16
CA GLU A 405 26.83 -28.16 12.27
C GLU A 405 28.19 -27.52 12.60
N GLU A 406 29.28 -28.29 12.50
CA GLU A 406 30.65 -27.80 12.69
C GLU A 406 31.03 -26.81 11.59
N PHE A 407 30.68 -27.11 10.34
CA PHE A 407 30.86 -26.19 9.23
C PHE A 407 30.09 -24.87 9.45
N ARG A 408 28.82 -24.95 9.86
CA ARG A 408 27.98 -23.77 10.13
C ARG A 408 28.54 -22.90 11.26
N ALA A 409 29.09 -23.52 12.30
CA ALA A 409 29.72 -22.80 13.41
C ALA A 409 30.95 -21.98 12.97
N VAL A 410 31.72 -22.49 12.00
CA VAL A 410 32.83 -21.74 11.40
C VAL A 410 32.30 -20.67 10.46
N GLU A 411 31.35 -21.01 9.59
CA GLU A 411 30.74 -20.09 8.61
C GLU A 411 30.10 -18.86 9.26
N ASN A 412 29.55 -18.99 10.47
CA ASN A 412 28.96 -17.89 11.23
C ASN A 412 29.96 -16.86 11.76
N LYS A 413 31.27 -17.10 11.60
CA LYS A 413 32.33 -16.19 12.03
C LYS A 413 33.10 -15.55 10.87
N ILE A 414 32.80 -15.94 9.62
CA ILE A 414 33.49 -15.44 8.42
C ILE A 414 33.05 -14.00 8.15
N GLU A 415 34.00 -13.12 7.87
CA GLU A 415 33.77 -11.75 7.41
C GLU A 415 34.00 -11.64 5.87
N PRO A 416 33.30 -10.73 5.16
CA PRO A 416 33.59 -10.43 3.77
C PRO A 416 35.05 -9.97 3.57
N GLY A 417 35.74 -10.58 2.61
CA GLY A 417 37.16 -10.38 2.36
C GLY A 417 38.07 -11.36 3.11
N ASP A 418 37.55 -12.14 4.05
CA ASP A 418 38.33 -13.21 4.69
C ASP A 418 38.76 -14.24 3.67
N LYS A 419 40.01 -14.68 3.79
CA LYS A 419 40.57 -15.75 2.96
C LYS A 419 40.44 -17.08 3.69
N ILE A 420 39.41 -17.82 3.33
CA ILE A 420 39.04 -19.09 3.94
C ILE A 420 39.69 -20.23 3.18
N ARG A 421 40.40 -21.09 3.91
CA ARG A 421 41.01 -22.30 3.35
C ARG A 421 40.11 -23.49 3.59
N LEU A 422 39.57 -24.04 2.51
CA LEU A 422 38.80 -25.29 2.52
C LEU A 422 39.71 -26.43 2.08
N LYS A 423 39.67 -27.56 2.80
CA LYS A 423 40.22 -28.82 2.29
C LYS A 423 39.08 -29.79 1.98
N VAL A 424 39.17 -30.39 0.81
CA VAL A 424 38.12 -31.27 0.28
C VAL A 424 38.68 -32.60 -0.23
N LEU A 425 37.84 -33.64 -0.20
CA LEU A 425 38.06 -34.90 -0.89
C LEU A 425 37.30 -34.89 -2.22
N ARG A 426 38.00 -35.15 -3.33
CA ARG A 426 37.42 -35.11 -4.69
C ARG A 426 37.49 -36.46 -5.40
N GLY A 427 36.35 -36.86 -5.96
CA GLY A 427 36.14 -38.06 -6.78
C GLY A 427 36.27 -39.38 -6.02
N GLU A 428 36.05 -40.51 -6.70
CA GLU A 428 35.99 -41.87 -6.10
C GLU A 428 37.28 -42.31 -5.37
N LYS A 429 38.42 -41.69 -5.68
CA LYS A 429 39.71 -41.97 -5.03
C LYS A 429 39.99 -41.06 -3.83
N ALA A 430 39.02 -40.26 -3.37
CA ALA A 430 39.13 -39.33 -2.25
C ALA A 430 40.41 -38.47 -2.30
N ARG A 431 40.67 -37.83 -3.45
CA ARG A 431 41.89 -37.02 -3.62
C ARG A 431 41.81 -35.76 -2.76
N LYS A 432 42.79 -35.55 -1.89
CA LYS A 432 42.89 -34.32 -1.09
C LYS A 432 43.17 -33.12 -2.00
N LYS A 433 42.31 -32.11 -1.92
CA LYS A 433 42.46 -30.80 -2.55
C LYS A 433 42.34 -29.71 -1.50
N SER A 434 42.85 -28.53 -1.82
CA SER A 434 42.67 -27.34 -1.00
C SER A 434 42.32 -26.18 -1.91
N ALA A 435 41.33 -25.40 -1.50
CA ALA A 435 40.90 -24.17 -2.13
C ALA A 435 41.08 -23.02 -1.14
N SER A 436 41.52 -21.86 -1.64
CA SER A 436 41.62 -20.62 -0.86
C SER A 436 40.63 -19.65 -1.43
N ILE A 437 39.57 -19.36 -0.67
CA ILE A 437 38.39 -18.65 -1.16
C ILE A 437 38.28 -17.34 -0.39
N GLU A 438 38.17 -16.24 -1.11
CA GLU A 438 37.85 -14.96 -0.50
C GLU A 438 36.34 -14.86 -0.32
N ALA A 439 35.87 -14.78 0.93
CA ALA A 439 34.45 -14.70 1.24
C ALA A 439 33.85 -13.40 0.70
N ALA A 440 32.68 -13.49 0.06
CA ALA A 440 31.96 -12.31 -0.43
C ALA A 440 31.06 -11.73 0.68
N GLY A 441 30.45 -10.56 0.44
CA GLY A 441 29.32 -10.11 1.25
C GLY A 441 28.08 -10.94 0.94
N ALA A 442 27.34 -11.39 1.96
CA ALA A 442 26.09 -12.11 1.72
C ALA A 442 25.08 -11.22 0.99
N PRO A 443 24.45 -11.71 -0.09
CA PRO A 443 23.31 -11.02 -0.68
C PRO A 443 22.09 -11.11 0.23
N GLU A 444 21.08 -10.28 -0.03
CA GLU A 444 19.76 -10.42 0.59
C GLU A 444 19.19 -11.82 0.33
N GLY A 445 18.58 -12.41 1.35
CA GLY A 445 18.06 -13.77 1.33
C GLY A 445 16.58 -13.86 1.69
N TRP A 446 15.92 -14.92 1.22
CA TRP A 446 14.53 -15.21 1.59
C TRP A 446 14.24 -16.71 1.65
N PHE A 447 13.08 -17.05 2.25
CA PHE A 447 12.62 -18.43 2.43
C PHE A 447 11.61 -18.88 1.37
N TYR A 448 11.15 -17.95 0.53
CA TYR A 448 10.21 -18.15 -0.59
C TYR A 448 8.83 -18.73 -0.20
N PHE A 449 8.23 -18.20 0.86
CA PHE A 449 6.79 -18.30 1.10
C PHE A 449 6.08 -16.98 0.73
N GLY A 450 4.84 -17.07 0.25
CA GLY A 450 3.93 -15.94 0.03
C GLY A 450 3.27 -15.49 1.33
N ILE A 451 2.72 -14.27 1.36
CA ILE A 451 2.05 -13.72 2.55
C ILE A 451 0.66 -13.23 2.13
N LYS A 452 -0.35 -13.54 2.94
CA LYS A 452 -1.74 -13.17 2.64
C LYS A 452 -1.92 -11.66 2.85
N GLU A 453 -2.22 -10.95 1.76
CA GLU A 453 -2.31 -9.48 1.75
C GLU A 453 -3.31 -8.93 2.80
N GLU A 454 -4.41 -9.64 3.06
CA GLU A 454 -5.43 -9.25 4.04
C GLU A 454 -5.04 -9.47 5.51
N ASP A 455 -3.88 -10.07 5.82
CA ASP A 455 -3.50 -10.37 7.20
C ASP A 455 -3.10 -9.10 7.96
N LYS A 456 -4.02 -8.64 8.81
CA LYS A 456 -3.92 -7.43 9.65
C LYS A 456 -2.88 -7.53 10.79
N GLY A 457 -2.10 -8.61 10.85
CA GLY A 457 -1.16 -8.88 11.94
C GLY A 457 -1.85 -9.14 13.29
N ASP A 458 -3.16 -9.42 13.27
CA ASP A 458 -4.01 -9.52 14.47
C ASP A 458 -3.59 -10.67 15.41
N GLY A 459 -2.76 -11.60 14.94
CA GLY A 459 -2.27 -12.76 15.69
C GLY A 459 -0.77 -12.79 16.02
N ASN A 460 -0.06 -11.65 15.99
CA ASN A 460 1.40 -11.58 16.21
C ASN A 460 2.19 -12.48 15.23
N GLY A 461 2.07 -12.18 13.94
CA GLY A 461 2.73 -12.92 12.87
C GLY A 461 2.14 -12.55 11.51
N VAL A 462 2.55 -13.28 10.48
CA VAL A 462 1.96 -13.20 9.14
C VAL A 462 1.42 -14.57 8.70
N VAL A 463 0.32 -14.58 7.95
CA VAL A 463 -0.26 -15.78 7.36
C VAL A 463 0.39 -16.07 6.01
N VAL A 464 0.85 -17.30 5.83
CA VAL A 464 1.36 -17.81 4.56
C VAL A 464 0.24 -17.88 3.53
N ASP A 465 0.50 -17.37 2.33
CA ASP A 465 -0.43 -17.39 1.18
C ASP A 465 0.03 -18.39 0.14
N GLY A 466 -0.79 -19.42 -0.06
CA GLY A 466 -0.49 -20.55 -0.93
C GLY A 466 0.59 -21.46 -0.37
N ASP A 467 0.61 -22.70 -0.84
CA ASP A 467 1.66 -23.64 -0.47
C ASP A 467 3.01 -23.18 -1.07
N PRO A 468 4.07 -23.03 -0.26
CA PRO A 468 5.41 -22.74 -0.78
C PRO A 468 5.89 -23.80 -1.77
N ARG A 469 6.69 -23.40 -2.77
CA ARG A 469 7.27 -24.35 -3.74
C ARG A 469 7.98 -25.51 -3.01
N PRO A 470 7.77 -26.78 -3.38
CA PRO A 470 8.32 -27.93 -2.64
C PRO A 470 9.84 -27.92 -2.48
N ASP A 471 10.56 -27.32 -3.42
CA ASP A 471 12.02 -27.23 -3.42
C ASP A 471 12.54 -25.97 -2.71
N SER A 472 11.67 -25.07 -2.25
CA SER A 472 12.03 -23.86 -1.51
C SER A 472 12.43 -24.16 -0.05
N PRO A 473 13.18 -23.28 0.63
CA PRO A 473 13.46 -23.44 2.06
C PRO A 473 12.18 -23.62 2.90
N ALA A 474 11.13 -22.85 2.62
CA ALA A 474 9.84 -22.97 3.30
C ALA A 474 9.13 -24.30 3.01
N GLY A 475 9.12 -24.74 1.75
CA GLY A 475 8.50 -26.02 1.34
C GLY A 475 9.21 -27.22 1.94
N LEU A 476 10.56 -27.23 1.93
CA LEU A 476 11.38 -28.28 2.54
C LEU A 476 11.21 -28.36 4.06
N ALA A 477 10.99 -27.21 4.72
CA ALA A 477 10.68 -27.13 6.14
C ALA A 477 9.22 -27.54 6.46
N GLY A 478 8.39 -27.76 5.44
CA GLY A 478 7.01 -28.20 5.59
C GLY A 478 6.03 -27.08 5.98
N LEU A 479 6.38 -25.82 5.72
CA LEU A 479 5.47 -24.69 5.82
C LEU A 479 4.38 -24.82 4.74
N LYS A 480 3.14 -24.44 5.07
CA LYS A 480 1.93 -24.63 4.23
C LYS A 480 1.08 -23.37 4.20
N ASP A 481 0.17 -23.31 3.23
CA ASP A 481 -0.89 -22.30 3.19
C ASP A 481 -1.63 -22.21 4.54
N GLY A 482 -1.92 -20.99 4.98
CA GLY A 482 -2.62 -20.72 6.24
C GLY A 482 -1.77 -20.78 7.51
N ASP A 483 -0.52 -21.26 7.45
CA ASP A 483 0.39 -21.20 8.61
C ASP A 483 0.66 -19.75 9.03
N ARG A 484 0.69 -19.48 10.34
CA ARG A 484 1.05 -18.15 10.85
C ARG A 484 2.50 -18.11 11.29
N VAL A 485 3.38 -17.51 10.51
CA VAL A 485 4.80 -17.29 10.88
C VAL A 485 4.88 -16.21 11.95
N THR A 486 5.39 -16.58 13.13
CA THR A 486 5.44 -15.71 14.31
C THR A 486 6.86 -15.27 14.64
N TRP A 487 7.89 -15.99 14.18
CA TRP A 487 9.30 -15.69 14.46
C TRP A 487 10.21 -16.09 13.31
N ILE A 488 11.25 -15.28 13.09
CA ILE A 488 12.39 -15.62 12.22
C ILE A 488 13.68 -15.27 12.95
N GLY A 489 14.52 -16.27 13.18
CA GLY A 489 15.72 -16.12 14.00
C GLY A 489 15.38 -15.71 15.43
N ASP A 490 15.98 -14.63 15.91
CA ASP A 490 15.71 -14.06 17.23
C ASP A 490 14.64 -12.95 17.22
N THR A 491 14.03 -12.69 16.06
CA THR A 491 13.08 -11.59 15.88
C THR A 491 11.64 -12.11 15.82
N PRO A 492 10.73 -11.65 16.71
CA PRO A 492 9.31 -11.91 16.57
C PRO A 492 8.75 -11.15 15.38
N ILE A 493 8.01 -11.83 14.50
CA ILE A 493 7.31 -11.20 13.39
C ILE A 493 5.97 -10.69 13.91
N LEU A 494 5.75 -9.38 13.81
CA LEU A 494 4.60 -8.71 14.45
C LEU A 494 3.46 -8.40 13.45
N GLY A 495 3.72 -8.59 12.16
CA GLY A 495 2.78 -8.29 11.09
C GLY A 495 3.52 -8.04 9.78
N LEU A 496 2.75 -7.75 8.74
CA LEU A 496 3.23 -7.62 7.36
C LEU A 496 4.34 -6.55 7.22
N ASP A 497 4.14 -5.37 7.81
CA ASP A 497 5.09 -4.26 7.72
C ASP A 497 6.43 -4.59 8.39
N HIS A 498 6.36 -5.15 9.60
CA HIS A 498 7.57 -5.59 10.29
C HIS A 498 8.30 -6.63 9.45
N LEU A 499 7.58 -7.60 8.87
CA LEU A 499 8.19 -8.62 8.04
C LEU A 499 8.87 -8.04 6.80
N TYR A 500 8.26 -7.04 6.15
CA TYR A 500 8.86 -6.43 4.96
C TYR A 500 10.17 -5.72 5.25
N ASP A 501 10.24 -4.95 6.33
CA ASP A 501 11.49 -4.28 6.69
C ASP A 501 12.51 -5.29 7.24
N PHE A 502 12.07 -6.27 8.02
CA PHE A 502 12.92 -7.35 8.50
C PHE A 502 13.49 -8.20 7.36
N ALA A 503 12.72 -8.47 6.29
CA ALA A 503 13.16 -9.29 5.17
C ALA A 503 14.44 -8.75 4.50
N GLY A 504 14.60 -7.42 4.45
CA GLY A 504 15.81 -6.77 3.95
C GLY A 504 17.05 -7.00 4.83
N THR A 505 16.88 -7.52 6.05
CA THR A 505 17.97 -7.86 6.98
C THR A 505 18.39 -9.33 6.91
N VAL A 506 17.62 -10.17 6.20
CA VAL A 506 17.89 -11.60 6.09
C VAL A 506 19.07 -11.81 5.14
N ALA A 507 20.17 -12.33 5.66
CA ALA A 507 21.34 -12.71 4.88
C ALA A 507 21.17 -14.09 4.22
N ALA A 508 21.41 -14.18 2.93
CA ALA A 508 21.39 -15.45 2.20
C ALA A 508 22.51 -16.40 2.64
N GLY A 509 22.25 -17.71 2.50
CA GLY A 509 23.12 -18.79 2.92
C GLY A 509 23.17 -19.02 4.43
N LYS A 510 22.50 -18.18 5.24
CA LYS A 510 22.42 -18.33 6.69
C LYS A 510 21.20 -19.15 7.11
N PRO A 511 21.35 -20.04 8.11
CA PRO A 511 20.22 -20.70 8.75
C PRO A 511 19.49 -19.74 9.69
N TYR A 512 18.17 -19.80 9.67
CA TYR A 512 17.30 -19.11 10.62
C TYR A 512 16.31 -20.13 11.19
N LEU A 513 16.14 -20.14 12.51
CA LEU A 513 15.02 -20.84 13.12
C LEU A 513 13.74 -20.06 12.83
N VAL A 514 12.84 -20.64 12.06
CA VAL A 514 11.53 -20.04 11.75
C VAL A 514 10.49 -20.77 12.56
N LYS A 515 9.64 -20.02 13.26
CA LYS A 515 8.52 -20.57 14.04
C LYS A 515 7.19 -20.12 13.45
N TRP A 516 6.23 -21.04 13.45
CA TRP A 516 4.88 -20.75 12.99
C TRP A 516 3.83 -21.51 13.81
N VAL A 517 2.59 -21.09 13.69
CA VAL A 517 1.44 -21.73 14.32
C VAL A 517 0.57 -22.37 13.24
N ARG A 518 0.23 -23.65 13.42
CA ARG A 518 -0.70 -24.42 12.60
C ARG A 518 -1.77 -25.03 13.49
N ASP A 519 -3.04 -24.70 13.25
CA ASP A 519 -4.17 -25.23 14.05
C ASP A 519 -3.99 -25.05 15.57
N GLY A 520 -3.33 -23.96 15.99
CA GLY A 520 -3.02 -23.65 17.38
C GLY A 520 -1.78 -24.35 17.95
N ALA A 521 -1.13 -25.25 17.21
CA ALA A 521 0.13 -25.88 17.59
C ALA A 521 1.34 -25.08 17.08
N GLU A 522 2.36 -24.93 17.93
CA GLU A 522 3.64 -24.33 17.54
C GLU A 522 4.50 -25.33 16.77
N MET A 523 5.02 -24.86 15.64
CA MET A 523 5.94 -25.57 14.77
C MET A 523 7.22 -24.74 14.66
N GLU A 524 8.36 -25.41 14.51
CA GLU A 524 9.63 -24.74 14.22
C GLU A 524 10.52 -25.58 13.32
N ALA A 525 11.29 -24.92 12.46
CA ALA A 525 12.28 -25.55 11.61
C ALA A 525 13.40 -24.57 11.28
N GLU A 526 14.61 -25.10 11.11
CA GLU A 526 15.72 -24.33 10.57
C GLU A 526 15.58 -24.23 9.05
N MET A 527 15.63 -23.00 8.52
CA MET A 527 15.58 -22.72 7.09
C MET A 527 16.84 -21.96 6.67
N VAL A 528 17.49 -22.41 5.60
CA VAL A 528 18.61 -21.68 5.00
C VAL A 528 18.06 -20.68 3.98
N ALA A 529 18.17 -19.39 4.28
CA ALA A 529 17.72 -18.34 3.37
C ALA A 529 18.47 -18.42 2.04
N ARG A 530 17.76 -18.33 0.92
CA ARG A 530 18.36 -18.36 -0.43
C ARG A 530 18.48 -16.95 -1.00
N PRO A 531 19.50 -16.66 -1.84
CA PRO A 531 19.66 -15.34 -2.42
C PRO A 531 18.44 -14.89 -3.22
N ILE A 532 17.99 -13.66 -2.98
CA ILE A 532 16.93 -13.04 -3.78
C ILE A 532 17.51 -12.70 -5.16
N PRO A 533 16.89 -13.19 -6.26
CA PRO A 533 17.34 -12.87 -7.62
C PRO A 533 17.32 -11.37 -7.87
N GLN A 534 18.40 -10.84 -8.46
CA GLN A 534 18.54 -9.42 -8.75
C GLN A 534 17.88 -9.08 -10.09
N PRO A 535 17.16 -7.94 -10.20
CA PRO A 535 16.46 -7.58 -11.41
C PRO A 535 17.42 -7.32 -12.58
N PHE A 536 17.04 -7.82 -13.75
CA PHE A 536 17.72 -7.63 -15.03
C PHE A 536 16.76 -7.03 -16.05
N ASP A 537 17.29 -6.43 -17.12
CA ASP A 537 16.47 -5.93 -18.23
C ASP A 537 17.06 -6.33 -19.59
N LEU A 538 16.38 -7.25 -20.28
CA LEU A 538 16.74 -7.63 -21.65
C LEU A 538 16.22 -6.63 -22.70
N ALA A 539 15.45 -5.63 -22.31
CA ALA A 539 14.78 -4.69 -23.20
C ALA A 539 13.90 -5.42 -24.25
N LEU A 540 13.10 -6.37 -23.77
CA LEU A 540 12.13 -7.15 -24.53
C LEU A 540 10.72 -6.83 -24.04
N ARG A 541 9.75 -6.74 -24.95
CA ARG A 541 8.33 -6.87 -24.58
C ARG A 541 7.94 -8.32 -24.74
N ILE A 542 7.56 -8.97 -23.66
CA ILE A 542 7.11 -10.36 -23.65
C ILE A 542 5.60 -10.38 -23.45
N THR A 543 4.90 -11.24 -24.17
CA THR A 543 3.46 -11.43 -24.03
C THR A 543 3.11 -12.91 -24.16
N ILE A 544 1.83 -13.23 -23.97
CA ILE A 544 1.32 -14.60 -23.95
C ILE A 544 0.51 -14.83 -25.22
N ASN A 545 0.75 -15.94 -25.92
CA ASN A 545 -0.04 -16.31 -27.09
C ASN A 545 -1.34 -17.04 -26.67
N ASN A 546 -2.20 -17.39 -27.64
CA ASN A 546 -3.43 -18.14 -27.40
C ASN A 546 -3.23 -19.59 -26.92
N ARG A 547 -1.98 -20.07 -26.83
CA ARG A 547 -1.60 -21.37 -26.27
C ARG A 547 -0.98 -21.24 -24.87
N PHE A 548 -1.15 -20.08 -24.23
CA PHE A 548 -0.57 -19.76 -22.92
C PHE A 548 0.96 -19.81 -22.88
N GLN A 549 1.67 -19.62 -24.00
CA GLN A 549 3.13 -19.61 -24.04
C GLN A 549 3.66 -18.19 -24.06
N ALA A 550 4.76 -17.96 -23.34
CA ALA A 550 5.47 -16.68 -23.37
C ALA A 550 6.24 -16.52 -24.69
N PHE A 551 6.13 -15.36 -25.33
CA PHE A 551 6.88 -15.03 -26.53
C PHE A 551 7.27 -13.55 -26.61
N VAL A 552 8.33 -13.27 -27.37
CA VAL A 552 8.84 -11.91 -27.60
C VAL A 552 7.92 -11.18 -28.56
N ARG A 553 7.16 -10.21 -28.05
CA ARG A 553 6.31 -9.31 -28.83
C ARG A 553 7.09 -8.20 -29.51
N GLU A 554 8.10 -7.68 -28.83
CA GLU A 554 8.92 -6.56 -29.32
C GLU A 554 10.34 -6.69 -28.78
N VAL A 555 11.30 -6.24 -29.57
CA VAL A 555 12.71 -6.14 -29.18
C VAL A 555 13.11 -4.67 -29.30
N VAL A 556 13.54 -4.06 -28.19
CA VAL A 556 14.01 -2.68 -28.20
C VAL A 556 15.36 -2.60 -28.91
N LYS A 557 15.42 -1.84 -30.00
CA LYS A 557 16.62 -1.70 -30.83
C LYS A 557 17.81 -1.16 -30.03
N GLY A 558 18.96 -1.84 -30.13
CA GLY A 558 20.17 -1.50 -29.38
C GLY A 558 20.17 -1.93 -27.90
N GLY A 559 19.05 -2.49 -27.41
CA GLY A 559 18.93 -3.10 -26.10
C GLY A 559 19.70 -4.43 -25.98
N ALA A 560 19.76 -4.99 -24.77
CA ALA A 560 20.51 -6.22 -24.52
C ALA A 560 19.97 -7.41 -25.32
N GLY A 561 18.64 -7.52 -25.45
CA GLY A 561 17.98 -8.55 -26.23
C GLY A 561 18.23 -8.42 -27.74
N ASP A 562 18.25 -7.20 -28.28
CA ASP A 562 18.61 -6.99 -29.70
C ASP A 562 20.05 -7.41 -29.98
N LYS A 563 20.99 -7.01 -29.10
CA LYS A 563 22.41 -7.38 -29.17
C LYS A 563 22.64 -8.89 -29.04
N ALA A 564 21.84 -9.55 -28.20
CA ALA A 564 21.88 -11.00 -28.01
C ALA A 564 21.16 -11.77 -29.13
N GLY A 565 20.44 -11.08 -30.03
CA GLY A 565 19.84 -11.67 -31.22
C GLY A 565 18.40 -12.17 -31.06
N PHE A 566 17.69 -11.73 -30.02
CA PHE A 566 16.25 -11.95 -29.89
C PHE A 566 15.50 -11.27 -31.04
N LYS A 567 14.36 -11.84 -31.43
CA LYS A 567 13.50 -11.35 -32.51
C LYS A 567 12.03 -11.39 -32.11
N ASN A 568 11.23 -10.52 -32.72
CA ASN A 568 9.79 -10.56 -32.60
C ASN A 568 9.27 -11.94 -33.08
N GLY A 569 8.41 -12.56 -32.28
CA GLY A 569 7.82 -13.88 -32.53
C GLY A 569 8.60 -15.05 -31.94
N ASP A 570 9.72 -14.83 -31.27
CA ASP A 570 10.44 -15.89 -30.55
C ASP A 570 9.59 -16.40 -29.38
N VAL A 571 9.19 -17.68 -29.40
CA VAL A 571 8.44 -18.34 -28.32
C VAL A 571 9.42 -19.05 -27.39
N PHE A 572 9.34 -18.83 -26.08
CA PHE A 572 10.25 -19.47 -25.13
C PHE A 572 9.88 -20.94 -24.93
N ASN A 573 10.83 -21.85 -25.21
CA ASN A 573 10.69 -23.30 -25.02
C ASN A 573 11.44 -23.80 -23.78
N ALA A 574 12.58 -23.19 -23.43
CA ALA A 574 13.29 -23.49 -22.20
C ALA A 574 14.16 -22.31 -21.73
N ILE A 575 14.40 -22.24 -20.42
CA ILE A 575 15.33 -21.29 -19.78
C ILE A 575 16.28 -22.11 -18.91
N ASN A 576 17.60 -21.94 -19.10
CA ASN A 576 18.65 -22.71 -18.42
C ASN A 576 18.43 -24.24 -18.47
N GLY A 577 17.86 -24.72 -19.58
CA GLY A 577 17.54 -26.14 -19.78
C GLY A 577 16.22 -26.59 -19.16
N THR A 578 15.55 -25.76 -18.37
CA THR A 578 14.22 -26.02 -17.82
C THR A 578 13.15 -25.77 -18.89
N PRO A 579 12.37 -26.79 -19.30
CA PRO A 579 11.30 -26.60 -20.28
C PRO A 579 10.21 -25.64 -19.77
N THR A 580 9.75 -24.75 -20.64
CA THR A 580 8.73 -23.73 -20.34
C THR A 580 7.52 -23.89 -21.27
N PRO A 581 6.74 -24.98 -21.15
CA PRO A 581 5.65 -25.28 -22.07
C PRO A 581 4.49 -24.28 -21.96
N SER A 582 4.35 -23.59 -20.82
CA SER A 582 3.38 -22.53 -20.61
C SER A 582 4.01 -21.33 -19.88
N VAL A 583 3.21 -20.26 -19.73
CA VAL A 583 3.58 -19.06 -19.01
C VAL A 583 3.89 -19.35 -17.54
N PHE A 584 3.30 -20.39 -16.94
CA PHE A 584 3.53 -20.70 -15.52
C PHE A 584 4.97 -21.19 -15.28
N GLU A 585 5.41 -22.21 -16.01
CA GLU A 585 6.81 -22.68 -15.91
C GLU A 585 7.79 -21.64 -16.46
N TRP A 586 7.38 -20.86 -17.46
CA TRP A 586 8.18 -19.75 -17.95
C TRP A 586 8.41 -18.70 -16.87
N GLN A 587 7.38 -18.31 -16.12
CA GLN A 587 7.48 -17.35 -15.03
C GLN A 587 8.45 -17.87 -13.96
N ASP A 588 8.27 -19.10 -13.50
CA ASP A 588 9.15 -19.70 -12.48
C ASP A 588 10.62 -19.66 -12.94
N ALA A 589 10.90 -20.13 -14.15
CA ALA A 589 12.25 -20.18 -14.68
C ALA A 589 12.82 -18.78 -14.99
N TRP A 590 11.99 -17.81 -15.38
CA TRP A 590 12.41 -16.43 -15.64
C TRP A 590 12.70 -15.66 -14.36
N PHE A 591 11.92 -15.86 -13.30
CA PHE A 591 12.10 -15.13 -12.03
C PHE A 591 13.18 -15.72 -11.13
N ASP A 592 13.62 -16.96 -11.39
CA ASP A 592 14.82 -17.51 -10.74
C ASP A 592 16.13 -16.92 -11.32
N LEU A 593 16.06 -16.15 -12.41
CA LEU A 593 17.21 -15.51 -13.03
C LEU A 593 17.69 -14.25 -12.30
N THR A 594 19.00 -14.03 -12.24
CA THR A 594 19.63 -12.89 -11.55
C THR A 594 20.59 -12.11 -12.44
N ALA A 595 20.55 -10.77 -12.34
CA ALA A 595 21.52 -9.91 -13.02
C ALA A 595 22.98 -10.29 -12.71
N GLY A 596 23.83 -10.23 -13.75
CA GLY A 596 25.24 -10.61 -13.72
C GLY A 596 25.51 -12.10 -13.87
N GLU A 597 24.49 -12.96 -13.90
CA GLU A 597 24.68 -14.37 -14.26
C GLU A 597 24.55 -14.60 -15.76
N GLU A 598 25.10 -15.71 -16.24
CA GLU A 598 24.89 -16.17 -17.61
C GLU A 598 23.62 -17.03 -17.70
N ALA A 599 22.73 -16.69 -18.62
CA ALA A 599 21.49 -17.42 -18.86
C ALA A 599 21.40 -17.91 -20.31
N THR A 600 20.82 -19.10 -20.49
CA THR A 600 20.56 -19.73 -21.78
C THR A 600 19.06 -19.79 -22.04
N PHE A 601 18.62 -19.29 -23.20
CA PHE A 601 17.22 -19.27 -23.64
C PHE A 601 17.08 -20.12 -24.90
N LEU A 602 16.28 -21.18 -24.83
CA LEU A 602 15.87 -21.95 -25.99
C LEU A 602 14.51 -21.44 -26.45
N MET A 603 14.41 -21.04 -27.72
CA MET A 603 13.18 -20.48 -28.29
C MET A 603 12.81 -21.14 -29.60
N GLN A 604 11.52 -21.09 -29.96
CA GLN A 604 11.04 -21.42 -31.29
C GLN A 604 10.89 -20.14 -32.14
N ARG A 605 11.57 -20.11 -33.29
CA ARG A 605 11.51 -19.04 -34.28
C ARG A 605 11.17 -19.63 -35.64
N GLY A 606 9.98 -19.30 -36.16
CA GLY A 606 9.55 -19.79 -37.47
C GLY A 606 9.57 -21.32 -37.59
N GLY A 607 9.21 -22.02 -36.52
CA GLY A 607 9.19 -23.48 -36.45
C GLY A 607 10.55 -24.15 -36.16
N LYS A 608 11.66 -23.39 -36.06
CA LYS A 608 12.99 -23.92 -35.72
C LYS A 608 13.40 -23.51 -34.31
N GLU A 609 14.20 -24.35 -33.65
CA GLU A 609 14.80 -24.00 -32.37
C GLU A 609 16.00 -23.08 -32.54
N VAL A 610 16.08 -22.07 -31.69
CA VAL A 610 17.17 -21.09 -31.60
C VAL A 610 17.57 -20.99 -30.14
N GLU A 611 18.85 -21.19 -29.87
CA GLU A 611 19.43 -20.98 -28.55
C GLU A 611 20.14 -19.63 -28.50
N ILE A 612 19.86 -18.83 -27.47
CA ILE A 612 20.57 -17.59 -27.17
C ILE A 612 21.16 -17.71 -25.77
N LYS A 613 22.45 -17.38 -25.64
CA LYS A 613 23.18 -17.38 -24.37
C LYS A 613 23.80 -16.01 -24.14
N LEU A 614 23.58 -15.42 -22.96
CA LEU A 614 24.10 -14.10 -22.60
C LEU A 614 24.27 -13.95 -21.09
N GLU A 615 25.19 -13.07 -20.69
CA GLU A 615 25.22 -12.51 -19.34
C GLU A 615 24.06 -11.52 -19.17
N LEU A 616 23.26 -11.70 -18.13
CA LEU A 616 22.10 -10.88 -17.84
C LEU A 616 22.55 -9.48 -17.40
N PRO A 617 22.20 -8.43 -18.14
CA PRO A 617 22.57 -7.07 -17.75
C PRO A 617 21.85 -6.71 -16.45
N LYS A 618 22.52 -5.94 -15.59
CA LYS A 618 21.83 -5.25 -14.50
C LYS A 618 20.70 -4.42 -15.09
N ALA A 619 19.53 -4.46 -14.46
CA ALA A 619 18.48 -3.51 -14.79
C ALA A 619 19.06 -2.11 -14.61
N VAL A 620 19.24 -1.40 -15.72
CA VAL A 620 19.50 0.03 -15.66
C VAL A 620 18.14 0.63 -15.46
N PHE A 621 17.75 0.77 -14.19
CA PHE A 621 16.83 1.83 -13.83
C PHE A 621 17.59 3.09 -14.21
N THR A 622 17.34 3.59 -15.41
CA THR A 622 17.76 4.95 -15.68
C THR A 622 17.08 5.76 -14.57
N GLU A 623 17.86 6.46 -13.76
CA GLU A 623 17.41 7.65 -13.03
C GLU A 623 16.99 8.76 -14.03
N ASN A 624 16.34 8.38 -15.14
CA ASN A 624 15.77 9.19 -16.19
C ASN A 624 14.24 9.03 -16.11
N GLY A 625 13.64 9.33 -14.96
CA GLY A 625 13.25 10.72 -14.78
C GLY A 625 14.27 11.30 -13.81
N ASP A 626 14.79 12.49 -14.04
CA ASP A 626 14.28 13.62 -13.25
C ASP A 626 12.84 13.38 -12.73
N GLU A 627 12.65 12.41 -11.84
CA GLU A 627 11.61 12.48 -10.83
C GLU A 627 12.05 13.65 -9.97
N THR A 628 11.64 14.85 -10.39
CA THR A 628 11.62 15.96 -9.48
C THR A 628 10.80 15.47 -8.30
N GLU A 629 11.44 15.26 -7.15
CA GLU A 629 10.74 15.04 -5.89
C GLU A 629 9.86 16.24 -5.63
N GLU A 630 8.67 16.12 -6.18
CA GLU A 630 7.63 17.09 -6.17
C GLU A 630 7.06 17.04 -4.77
N GLY A 631 7.49 17.98 -3.95
CA GLY A 631 7.20 17.93 -2.53
C GLY A 631 5.72 17.87 -2.22
N GLY A 632 5.24 16.86 -1.52
CA GLY A 632 3.82 16.72 -1.26
C GLY A 632 3.48 15.34 -0.75
N TRP A 633 2.20 15.00 -0.74
CA TRP A 633 1.72 13.70 -0.30
C TRP A 633 1.10 12.92 -1.45
N ALA A 634 1.83 11.89 -1.87
CA ALA A 634 1.40 11.00 -2.93
C ALA A 634 0.32 10.01 -2.48
N TYR A 635 -0.39 9.44 -3.45
CA TYR A 635 -1.10 8.18 -3.25
C TYR A 635 -0.14 6.99 -3.20
N TYR A 636 1.03 7.16 -3.83
CA TYR A 636 2.10 6.18 -3.99
C TYR A 636 3.44 6.85 -3.67
N PRO A 637 3.98 6.68 -2.45
CA PRO A 637 5.33 7.15 -2.14
C PRO A 637 6.39 6.62 -3.13
N GLU A 638 6.20 5.41 -3.65
CA GLU A 638 7.11 4.70 -4.56
C GLU A 638 7.01 5.15 -6.03
N MET A 639 5.93 5.85 -6.43
CA MET A 639 5.74 6.34 -7.81
C MET A 639 6.25 7.78 -7.99
N GLY A 640 6.89 8.38 -6.97
CA GLY A 640 7.62 9.64 -7.09
C GLY A 640 6.79 10.91 -7.35
N GLU A 641 5.46 10.82 -7.47
CA GLU A 641 4.61 11.97 -7.85
C GLU A 641 3.47 12.24 -6.86
N SER A 642 3.40 13.48 -6.36
CA SER A 642 2.37 13.91 -5.41
C SER A 642 1.20 14.63 -6.10
N PRO A 643 -0.04 14.11 -6.01
CA PRO A 643 -1.18 14.82 -6.54
C PRO A 643 -1.50 16.10 -5.76
N THR A 644 -1.95 17.13 -6.48
CA THR A 644 -2.27 18.43 -5.86
C THR A 644 -3.43 18.35 -4.87
N PHE A 645 -4.44 17.52 -5.16
CA PHE A 645 -5.62 17.33 -4.29
C PHE A 645 -5.24 16.75 -2.93
N SER A 646 -4.52 15.63 -2.94
CA SER A 646 -4.15 14.88 -1.73
C SER A 646 -3.15 15.66 -0.89
N THR A 647 -2.23 16.35 -1.55
CA THR A 647 -1.29 17.26 -0.91
C THR A 647 -2.02 18.41 -0.23
N ALA A 648 -2.98 19.05 -0.90
CA ALA A 648 -3.77 20.13 -0.31
C ALA A 648 -4.63 19.64 0.88
N ALA A 649 -5.23 18.46 0.78
CA ALA A 649 -6.01 17.87 1.86
C ALA A 649 -5.16 17.58 3.10
N ALA A 650 -3.98 16.96 2.92
CA ALA A 650 -3.03 16.71 4.00
C ALA A 650 -2.53 18.02 4.62
N MET A 651 -2.20 19.03 3.81
CA MET A 651 -1.81 20.36 4.29
C MET A 651 -2.86 20.97 5.21
N LEU A 652 -4.13 20.97 4.79
CA LEU A 652 -5.22 21.54 5.60
C LEU A 652 -5.39 20.79 6.93
N ALA A 653 -5.38 19.47 6.90
CA ALA A 653 -5.48 18.66 8.12
C ALA A 653 -4.30 18.92 9.09
N LEU A 654 -3.08 19.03 8.55
CA LEU A 654 -1.89 19.33 9.34
C LEU A 654 -1.91 20.74 9.92
N MET A 655 -2.39 21.74 9.17
CA MET A 655 -2.55 23.12 9.66
C MET A 655 -3.61 23.22 10.74
N ASP A 656 -4.74 22.54 10.57
CA ASP A 656 -5.80 22.51 11.58
C ASP A 656 -5.25 21.89 12.88
N VAL A 657 -4.54 20.75 12.79
CA VAL A 657 -3.89 20.11 13.95
C VAL A 657 -2.80 20.99 14.57
N GLU A 658 -1.99 21.68 13.77
CA GLU A 658 -0.98 22.62 14.27
C GLU A 658 -1.60 23.78 15.05
N HIS A 659 -2.71 24.31 14.57
CA HIS A 659 -3.42 25.43 15.17
C HIS A 659 -4.13 25.02 16.47
N ASP A 660 -4.84 23.89 16.44
CA ASP A 660 -5.81 23.50 17.47
C ASP A 660 -5.24 22.52 18.50
N MET A 661 -4.25 21.69 18.11
CA MET A 661 -3.65 20.70 18.98
C MET A 661 -2.30 21.20 19.52
N ASP A 662 -2.21 21.41 20.83
CA ASP A 662 -0.98 21.80 21.54
C ASP A 662 0.05 20.65 21.60
N ILE A 663 0.54 20.24 20.43
CA ILE A 663 1.58 19.22 20.30
C ILE A 663 2.94 19.93 20.31
N LYS A 664 3.68 19.75 21.41
CA LYS A 664 4.99 20.38 21.61
C LYS A 664 5.94 20.17 20.42
N GLY A 665 6.41 21.26 19.84
CA GLY A 665 7.39 21.27 18.75
C GLY A 665 6.81 21.02 17.35
N LEU A 666 5.51 20.80 17.24
CA LEU A 666 4.84 20.44 15.98
C LEU A 666 5.05 21.50 14.88
N GLY A 667 4.78 22.77 15.16
CA GLY A 667 4.93 23.82 14.15
C GLY A 667 6.37 24.01 13.64
N ARG A 668 7.39 23.67 14.46
CA ARG A 668 8.78 23.65 13.99
C ARG A 668 9.01 22.56 12.96
N VAL A 669 8.44 21.37 13.19
CA VAL A 669 8.60 20.19 12.31
C VAL A 669 7.77 20.33 11.04
N LEU A 670 6.57 20.92 11.10
CA LEU A 670 5.67 21.07 9.94
C LEU A 670 6.07 22.20 9.00
N LYS A 671 6.83 23.20 9.46
CA LYS A 671 7.14 24.41 8.69
C LYS A 671 7.73 24.14 7.31
N ASP A 672 8.78 23.33 7.22
CA ASP A 672 9.46 23.04 5.96
C ASP A 672 8.67 22.05 5.07
N PRO A 673 8.11 20.97 5.62
CA PRO A 673 7.08 20.16 4.97
C PRO A 673 5.98 20.95 4.28
N LEU A 674 5.24 21.79 5.01
CA LEU A 674 4.11 22.55 4.48
C LEU A 674 4.54 23.55 3.41
N LYS A 675 5.72 24.17 3.56
CA LYS A 675 6.27 25.06 2.52
C LYS A 675 6.59 24.32 1.24
N SER A 676 7.17 23.13 1.35
CA SER A 676 7.54 22.32 0.20
C SER A 676 6.28 21.84 -0.55
N ALA A 677 5.28 21.37 0.20
CA ALA A 677 3.96 21.02 -0.32
C ALA A 677 3.26 22.21 -1.01
N ALA A 678 3.30 23.40 -0.38
CA ALA A 678 2.76 24.61 -0.99
C ALA A 678 3.50 24.99 -2.28
N SER A 679 4.83 24.81 -2.30
CA SER A 679 5.65 25.05 -3.49
C SER A 679 5.24 24.12 -4.62
N LEU A 680 5.03 22.83 -4.36
CA LEU A 680 4.54 21.89 -5.36
C LEU A 680 3.18 22.30 -5.92
N ILE A 681 2.19 22.55 -5.06
CA ILE A 681 0.85 22.95 -5.54
C ILE A 681 0.97 24.20 -6.41
N ASN A 682 1.83 25.15 -6.01
CA ASN A 682 2.07 26.36 -6.80
C ASN A 682 2.82 26.09 -8.11
N THR A 683 3.77 25.14 -8.18
CA THR A 683 4.39 24.77 -9.46
C THR A 683 3.36 24.15 -10.38
N MET A 684 2.42 23.36 -9.86
CA MET A 684 1.32 22.73 -10.62
C MET A 684 0.23 23.66 -11.10
N ARG A 685 0.31 24.95 -10.75
CA ARG A 685 -0.61 25.94 -11.27
C ARG A 685 -0.38 26.14 -12.77
N ILE A 686 -1.48 26.11 -13.51
CA ILE A 686 -1.52 26.36 -14.95
C ILE A 686 -2.55 27.44 -15.27
N GLU A 687 -2.40 28.03 -16.45
CA GLU A 687 -3.34 29.00 -16.99
C GLU A 687 -3.81 28.53 -18.36
N ASP A 688 -5.11 28.35 -18.52
CA ASP A 688 -5.74 28.05 -19.80
C ASP A 688 -5.91 29.33 -20.62
N LYS A 689 -4.88 29.66 -21.40
CA LYS A 689 -4.87 30.83 -22.28
C LYS A 689 -5.95 30.76 -23.38
N GLN A 690 -6.43 29.57 -23.74
CA GLN A 690 -7.42 29.40 -24.80
C GLN A 690 -8.84 29.68 -24.30
N ASN A 691 -9.07 29.57 -23.00
CA ASN A 691 -10.36 29.82 -22.35
C ASN A 691 -10.35 31.08 -21.46
N GLY A 692 -9.67 32.13 -21.93
CA GLY A 692 -9.69 33.45 -21.27
C GLY A 692 -8.78 33.57 -20.05
N GLY A 693 -7.70 32.77 -19.98
CA GLY A 693 -6.72 32.83 -18.90
C GLY A 693 -7.22 32.17 -17.62
N LEU A 694 -7.98 31.08 -17.73
CA LEU A 694 -8.54 30.41 -16.55
C LEU A 694 -7.41 29.75 -15.75
N GLU A 695 -7.29 30.13 -14.48
CA GLU A 695 -6.33 29.53 -13.57
C GLU A 695 -6.84 28.16 -13.07
N SER A 696 -5.98 27.14 -13.11
CA SER A 696 -6.29 25.79 -12.63
C SER A 696 -5.02 25.14 -12.05
N TYR A 697 -5.18 23.96 -11.48
CA TYR A 697 -4.07 23.14 -10.98
C TYR A 697 -4.05 21.83 -11.74
N VAL A 698 -2.88 21.37 -12.20
CA VAL A 698 -2.78 20.03 -12.77
C VAL A 698 -2.85 18.96 -11.69
N TYR A 699 -3.15 17.73 -12.10
CA TYR A 699 -3.27 16.61 -11.17
C TYR A 699 -1.94 16.26 -10.51
N ARG A 700 -0.86 16.07 -11.31
CA ARG A 700 0.52 15.71 -10.90
C ARG A 700 1.56 16.24 -11.89
N GLY A 701 2.86 16.15 -11.58
CA GLY A 701 3.97 16.61 -12.44
C GLY A 701 4.00 16.04 -13.84
N GLY A 702 4.02 14.71 -13.97
CA GLY A 702 4.01 14.06 -15.28
C GLY A 702 2.82 14.43 -16.17
N SER A 703 1.71 14.97 -15.63
CA SER A 703 0.62 15.49 -16.45
C SER A 703 0.99 16.72 -17.28
N LYS A 704 1.98 17.52 -16.84
CA LYS A 704 2.52 18.63 -17.65
C LYS A 704 3.31 18.13 -18.83
N ASP A 705 4.19 17.16 -18.60
CA ASP A 705 5.11 16.62 -19.61
C ASP A 705 4.35 15.79 -20.66
N MET A 706 3.23 15.19 -20.27
CA MET A 706 2.29 14.51 -21.18
C MET A 706 1.37 15.48 -21.96
N GLY A 707 1.52 16.81 -21.83
CA GLY A 707 0.74 17.79 -22.60
C GLY A 707 -0.75 17.88 -22.20
N GLN A 708 -1.15 17.38 -21.03
CA GLN A 708 -2.56 17.28 -20.60
C GLN A 708 -3.21 18.60 -20.14
N ILE A 709 -2.55 19.75 -20.39
CA ILE A 709 -2.89 21.08 -19.84
C ILE A 709 -4.36 21.48 -20.12
N GLY A 710 -4.92 21.12 -21.28
CA GLY A 710 -6.31 21.48 -21.64
C GLY A 710 -7.41 20.54 -21.11
N MET A 711 -7.11 19.25 -20.95
CA MET A 711 -8.06 18.26 -20.41
C MET A 711 -8.19 18.40 -18.88
N ASP A 712 -7.07 18.70 -18.21
CA ASP A 712 -7.02 18.88 -16.76
C ASP A 712 -7.85 20.08 -16.29
N VAL A 713 -8.06 21.11 -17.11
CA VAL A 713 -8.85 22.29 -16.74
C VAL A 713 -10.36 22.01 -16.65
N LYS A 714 -10.89 21.09 -17.47
CA LYS A 714 -12.33 20.76 -17.51
C LYS A 714 -12.73 19.85 -16.34
N GLY A 715 -11.93 18.80 -16.09
CA GLY A 715 -12.21 17.80 -15.05
C GLY A 715 -11.91 18.27 -13.61
N CYS A 716 -11.19 19.38 -13.42
CA CYS A 716 -10.60 19.71 -12.12
C CYS A 716 -11.24 20.87 -11.38
N GLN A 717 -12.43 21.30 -11.82
CA GLN A 717 -13.20 22.34 -11.13
C GLN A 717 -13.38 22.01 -9.64
N GLY A 718 -13.64 20.75 -9.28
CA GLY A 718 -13.77 20.38 -7.86
C GLY A 718 -12.46 20.20 -7.08
N ARG A 719 -11.29 20.36 -7.69
CA ARG A 719 -9.98 20.36 -7.01
C ARG A 719 -9.44 21.78 -6.77
N ASN A 720 -9.80 22.74 -7.61
CA ASN A 720 -9.19 24.07 -7.55
C ASN A 720 -9.41 24.77 -6.20
N ALA A 721 -10.59 24.62 -5.60
CA ALA A 721 -10.91 25.25 -4.31
C ALA A 721 -10.04 24.73 -3.15
N ILE A 722 -9.74 23.43 -3.08
CA ILE A 722 -8.92 22.88 -1.99
C ILE A 722 -7.45 23.33 -2.11
N CYS A 723 -6.91 23.31 -3.34
CA CYS A 723 -5.54 23.76 -3.60
C CYS A 723 -5.38 25.24 -3.26
N GLU A 724 -6.32 26.07 -3.70
CA GLU A 724 -6.29 27.51 -3.44
C GLU A 724 -6.46 27.81 -1.95
N LEU A 725 -7.39 27.13 -1.26
CA LEU A 725 -7.60 27.29 0.18
C LEU A 725 -6.32 26.95 0.96
N ALA A 726 -5.64 25.85 0.61
CA ALA A 726 -4.38 25.47 1.24
C ALA A 726 -3.29 26.54 1.06
N LEU A 727 -3.12 27.10 -0.15
CA LEU A 727 -2.15 28.16 -0.40
C LEU A 727 -2.49 29.48 0.34
N VAL A 728 -3.78 29.81 0.43
CA VAL A 728 -4.26 31.01 1.15
C VAL A 728 -4.02 30.87 2.66
N ARG A 729 -4.36 29.72 3.26
CA ARG A 729 -4.10 29.47 4.69
C ARG A 729 -2.61 29.41 5.02
N MET A 730 -1.79 28.90 4.10
CA MET A 730 -0.34 28.94 4.23
C MET A 730 0.24 30.36 4.16
N GLY A 731 -0.48 31.32 3.57
CA GLY A 731 -0.03 32.70 3.42
C GLY A 731 1.14 32.88 2.45
N MET A 732 1.27 32.00 1.45
CA MET A 732 2.37 32.02 0.47
C MET A 732 1.94 32.50 -0.92
N PHE A 733 2.93 32.84 -1.77
CA PHE A 733 2.75 33.19 -3.19
C PHE A 733 1.76 34.34 -3.49
N ARG A 734 1.55 35.24 -2.52
CA ARG A 734 0.60 36.36 -2.60
C ARG A 734 -0.84 35.92 -2.87
N ARG A 735 -1.18 34.67 -2.51
CA ARG A 735 -2.57 34.19 -2.54
C ARG A 735 -3.34 34.82 -1.38
N SER A 736 -4.61 35.14 -1.61
CA SER A 736 -5.46 35.85 -0.65
C SER A 736 -6.92 35.45 -0.81
N LYS A 737 -7.79 35.95 0.07
CA LYS A 737 -9.25 35.77 -0.08
C LYS A 737 -9.76 36.27 -1.44
N SER A 738 -9.09 37.23 -2.07
CA SER A 738 -9.44 37.71 -3.42
C SER A 738 -9.13 36.68 -4.51
N THR A 739 -7.98 35.99 -4.43
CA THR A 739 -7.66 34.91 -5.39
C THR A 739 -8.54 33.69 -5.15
N LEU A 740 -8.82 33.35 -3.88
CA LEU A 740 -9.78 32.31 -3.52
C LEU A 740 -11.17 32.57 -4.09
N LYS A 741 -11.66 33.81 -3.95
CA LYS A 741 -12.94 34.22 -4.53
C LYS A 741 -12.97 34.04 -6.06
N LYS A 742 -11.88 34.37 -6.77
CA LYS A 742 -11.81 34.15 -8.23
C LYS A 742 -11.97 32.67 -8.60
N ILE A 743 -11.32 31.77 -7.86
CA ILE A 743 -11.45 30.32 -8.07
C ILE A 743 -12.89 29.85 -7.76
N ILE A 744 -13.53 30.37 -6.71
CA ILE A 744 -14.93 30.06 -6.39
C ILE A 744 -15.90 30.58 -7.47
N ASP A 745 -15.67 31.79 -7.98
CA ASP A 745 -16.48 32.37 -9.06
C ASP A 745 -16.32 31.54 -10.35
N GLN A 746 -15.10 31.05 -10.64
CA GLN A 746 -14.86 30.10 -11.74
C GLN A 746 -15.60 28.79 -11.50
N TRP A 747 -15.46 28.18 -10.33
CA TRP A 747 -16.20 26.96 -9.99
C TRP A 747 -17.70 27.16 -10.25
N THR A 748 -18.29 28.27 -9.78
CA THR A 748 -19.71 28.58 -10.00
C THR A 748 -20.07 28.66 -11.48
N LYS A 749 -19.22 29.30 -12.29
CA LYS A 749 -19.40 29.45 -13.73
C LYS A 749 -19.27 28.13 -14.50
N TYR A 750 -18.35 27.25 -14.08
CA TYR A 750 -17.99 26.03 -14.80
C TYR A 750 -18.48 24.74 -14.11
N ARG A 751 -19.26 24.84 -13.03
CA ARG A 751 -19.78 23.69 -12.26
C ARG A 751 -20.56 22.69 -13.09
N GLY A 752 -21.07 23.08 -14.26
CA GLY A 752 -21.76 22.17 -15.15
C GLY A 752 -20.90 21.02 -15.67
N GLU A 753 -19.57 21.18 -15.71
CA GLU A 753 -18.64 20.07 -15.97
C GLU A 753 -18.59 19.08 -14.81
N LEU A 754 -18.66 19.59 -13.57
CA LEU A 754 -18.74 18.75 -12.37
C LEU A 754 -20.05 17.96 -12.37
N ASP A 755 -21.16 18.66 -12.63
CA ASP A 755 -22.51 18.10 -12.68
C ASP A 755 -22.70 17.10 -13.84
N ALA A 756 -22.00 17.29 -14.96
CA ALA A 756 -22.05 16.41 -16.11
C ALA A 756 -21.71 14.96 -15.75
N VAL A 757 -20.81 14.77 -14.78
CA VAL A 757 -20.41 13.44 -14.32
C VAL A 757 -21.58 12.64 -13.76
N ARG A 758 -22.57 13.30 -13.13
CA ARG A 758 -23.79 12.61 -12.66
C ARG A 758 -24.72 12.18 -13.78
N ARG A 759 -24.66 12.83 -14.96
CA ARG A 759 -25.47 12.45 -16.13
C ARG A 759 -24.87 11.27 -16.90
N MET A 760 -23.69 10.80 -16.53
CA MET A 760 -22.95 9.75 -17.26
C MET A 760 -23.44 8.32 -17.00
N GLU A 761 -24.51 8.14 -16.23
CA GLU A 761 -25.23 6.85 -16.06
C GLU A 761 -25.61 6.23 -17.43
N TYR A 762 -25.78 7.06 -18.46
CA TYR A 762 -26.11 6.64 -19.83
C TYR A 762 -24.99 5.86 -20.58
N TYR A 763 -23.74 5.86 -20.09
CA TYR A 763 -22.60 5.18 -20.74
C TYR A 763 -22.10 3.93 -20.00
N ASN A 764 -22.76 3.54 -18.90
CA ASN A 764 -22.33 2.41 -18.07
C ASN A 764 -23.55 1.53 -17.70
N PRO A 765 -23.98 0.58 -18.57
CA PRO A 765 -25.04 -0.34 -18.23
C PRO A 765 -24.64 -1.20 -17.02
N PRO A 766 -25.61 -1.66 -16.19
CA PRO A 766 -25.32 -2.49 -15.03
C PRO A 766 -24.44 -3.69 -15.41
N GLY A 767 -23.29 -3.83 -14.77
CA GLY A 767 -22.36 -4.94 -14.97
C GLY A 767 -21.19 -4.71 -15.95
N LYS A 768 -20.97 -3.49 -16.47
CA LYS A 768 -19.82 -3.17 -17.33
C LYS A 768 -19.00 -1.98 -16.81
N GLY A 769 -18.47 -2.11 -15.59
CA GLY A 769 -17.70 -1.08 -14.88
C GLY A 769 -16.66 -0.34 -15.71
N GLY A 770 -16.98 0.87 -16.15
CA GLY A 770 -15.99 1.85 -16.60
C GLY A 770 -15.27 2.47 -15.40
N SER A 771 -13.93 2.47 -15.43
CA SER A 771 -13.10 3.08 -14.40
C SER A 771 -13.27 4.62 -14.38
N PRO A 772 -13.46 5.26 -13.21
CA PRO A 772 -13.53 6.73 -13.09
C PRO A 772 -12.22 7.43 -13.51
N HIS A 773 -11.14 6.67 -13.74
CA HIS A 773 -9.87 7.16 -14.24
C HIS A 773 -9.77 7.26 -15.77
N ASN A 774 -10.68 6.69 -16.57
CA ASN A 774 -10.42 6.53 -18.02
C ASN A 774 -11.45 7.24 -18.91
N PHE A 775 -11.84 8.47 -18.58
CA PHE A 775 -12.75 9.26 -19.43
C PHE A 775 -12.05 10.44 -20.10
N ASP A 776 -12.04 10.43 -21.44
CA ASP A 776 -11.37 11.41 -22.31
C ASP A 776 -11.76 12.88 -22.05
N ARG A 777 -12.96 13.12 -21.50
CA ARG A 777 -13.51 14.47 -21.28
C ARG A 777 -13.43 14.95 -19.83
N ASN A 778 -13.45 14.04 -18.85
CA ASN A 778 -13.73 14.32 -17.43
C ASN A 778 -12.84 13.49 -16.49
N PHE A 779 -11.56 13.33 -16.84
CA PHE A 779 -10.58 12.56 -16.07
C PHE A 779 -10.62 12.95 -14.58
N ASN A 780 -10.84 11.98 -13.70
CA ASN A 780 -10.98 12.15 -12.25
C ASN A 780 -12.16 13.03 -11.75
N ALA A 781 -13.03 13.56 -12.61
CA ALA A 781 -14.10 14.48 -12.20
C ALA A 781 -15.17 13.83 -11.30
N ALA A 782 -15.38 12.51 -11.43
CA ALA A 782 -16.28 11.74 -10.55
C ALA A 782 -15.85 11.81 -9.09
N TYR A 783 -14.54 11.87 -8.84
CA TYR A 783 -14.00 12.04 -7.50
C TYR A 783 -14.40 13.38 -6.89
N TYR A 784 -14.52 14.39 -7.73
CA TYR A 784 -14.61 15.76 -7.27
C TYR A 784 -16.04 16.27 -7.18
N TRP A 785 -17.08 15.52 -7.53
CA TRP A 785 -18.44 16.07 -7.37
C TRP A 785 -18.77 16.34 -5.90
N LEU A 786 -18.72 15.33 -5.03
CA LEU A 786 -18.95 15.55 -3.59
C LEU A 786 -17.81 16.34 -2.92
N PHE A 787 -16.56 15.90 -3.12
CA PHE A 787 -15.40 16.58 -2.54
C PHE A 787 -15.26 18.03 -3.01
N GLY A 788 -15.56 18.33 -4.28
CA GLY A 788 -15.50 19.68 -4.83
C GLY A 788 -16.59 20.58 -4.29
N HIS A 789 -17.81 20.09 -4.07
CA HIS A 789 -18.83 20.84 -3.35
C HIS A 789 -18.39 21.12 -1.90
N TYR A 790 -17.85 20.10 -1.21
CA TYR A 790 -17.37 20.24 0.16
C TYR A 790 -16.24 21.28 0.29
N HIS A 791 -15.18 21.15 -0.51
CA HIS A 791 -14.03 22.04 -0.44
C HIS A 791 -14.33 23.44 -0.97
N THR A 792 -15.22 23.58 -1.96
CA THR A 792 -15.69 24.91 -2.38
C THR A 792 -16.49 25.58 -1.27
N LEU A 793 -17.30 24.84 -0.52
CA LEU A 793 -18.03 25.39 0.63
C LEU A 793 -17.07 25.82 1.76
N LEU A 794 -16.03 25.04 2.06
CA LEU A 794 -14.97 25.44 2.99
C LEU A 794 -14.23 26.71 2.53
N ALA A 795 -13.87 26.77 1.26
CA ALA A 795 -13.25 27.95 0.66
C ALA A 795 -14.17 29.17 0.71
N ALA A 796 -15.46 28.99 0.47
CA ALA A 796 -16.45 30.05 0.53
C ALA A 796 -16.65 30.57 1.97
N LYS A 797 -16.62 29.69 2.98
CA LYS A 797 -16.58 30.10 4.40
C LYS A 797 -15.39 30.99 4.72
N GLU A 798 -14.21 30.64 4.20
CA GLU A 798 -13.00 31.44 4.37
C GLU A 798 -13.15 32.84 3.75
N CYS A 799 -13.88 32.96 2.63
CA CYS A 799 -14.22 34.25 2.00
C CYS A 799 -15.30 35.04 2.78
N GLY A 800 -16.33 34.36 3.29
CA GLY A 800 -17.46 34.96 3.99
C GLY A 800 -18.41 35.77 3.09
N GLY A 801 -19.41 36.40 3.71
CA GLY A 801 -20.37 37.30 3.07
C GLY A 801 -21.17 36.65 1.93
N LYS A 802 -21.50 37.45 0.90
CA LYS A 802 -22.31 37.01 -0.25
C LYS A 802 -21.73 35.81 -1.01
N THR A 803 -20.40 35.65 -1.01
CA THR A 803 -19.75 34.48 -1.61
C THR A 803 -20.14 33.21 -0.87
N PHE A 804 -20.09 33.22 0.46
CA PHE A 804 -20.55 32.08 1.26
C PHE A 804 -22.05 31.82 1.07
N GLU A 805 -22.90 32.84 1.16
CA GLU A 805 -24.36 32.71 0.98
C GLU A 805 -24.72 32.02 -0.35
N THR A 806 -24.09 32.45 -1.44
CA THR A 806 -24.32 31.89 -2.78
C THR A 806 -23.91 30.43 -2.86
N ILE A 807 -22.72 30.09 -2.35
CA ILE A 807 -22.21 28.72 -2.38
C ILE A 807 -22.99 27.82 -1.43
N ASN A 808 -23.41 28.34 -0.27
CA ASN A 808 -24.27 27.65 0.68
C ASN A 808 -25.60 27.23 0.04
N GLU A 809 -26.25 28.15 -0.69
CA GLU A 809 -27.46 27.85 -1.45
C GLU A 809 -27.21 26.78 -2.51
N ILE A 810 -26.16 26.95 -3.33
CA ILE A 810 -25.83 26.00 -4.41
C ILE A 810 -25.56 24.61 -3.85
N CYS A 811 -24.68 24.47 -2.86
CA CYS A 811 -24.32 23.18 -2.27
C CYS A 811 -25.54 22.50 -1.62
N THR A 812 -26.35 23.25 -0.87
CA THR A 812 -27.53 22.68 -0.23
C THR A 812 -28.55 22.20 -1.27
N LYS A 813 -28.84 23.00 -2.30
CA LYS A 813 -29.74 22.60 -3.39
C LYS A 813 -29.18 21.42 -4.19
N ALA A 814 -27.90 21.45 -4.53
CA ALA A 814 -27.25 20.38 -5.28
C ALA A 814 -27.37 19.04 -4.56
N ILE A 815 -27.18 19.03 -3.24
CA ILE A 815 -27.29 17.81 -2.42
C ILE A 815 -28.75 17.40 -2.23
N MET A 816 -29.65 18.32 -1.91
CA MET A 816 -31.05 17.99 -1.62
C MET A 816 -31.86 17.58 -2.85
N LEU A 817 -31.66 18.25 -3.99
CA LEU A 817 -32.41 17.99 -5.22
C LEU A 817 -31.92 16.76 -5.99
N THR A 818 -30.81 16.16 -5.57
CA THR A 818 -30.20 15.01 -6.25
C THR A 818 -30.01 13.80 -5.34
N ARG A 819 -30.75 13.79 -4.22
CA ARG A 819 -30.84 12.69 -3.25
C ARG A 819 -31.76 11.58 -3.78
N HIS A 820 -31.51 10.35 -3.37
CA HIS A 820 -32.43 9.23 -3.61
C HIS A 820 -33.65 9.28 -2.69
N ASP A 821 -34.72 8.57 -3.06
CA ASP A 821 -35.97 8.52 -2.29
C ASP A 821 -35.79 7.88 -0.91
N ASP A 822 -34.83 6.95 -0.78
CA ASP A 822 -34.46 6.30 0.48
C ASP A 822 -33.68 7.21 1.45
N GLY A 823 -33.32 8.41 1.00
CA GLY A 823 -32.60 9.40 1.80
C GLY A 823 -31.08 9.31 1.71
N THR A 824 -30.53 8.39 0.93
CA THR A 824 -29.09 8.29 0.67
C THR A 824 -28.63 9.27 -0.41
N TRP A 825 -27.35 9.64 -0.39
CA TRP A 825 -26.73 10.45 -1.43
C TRP A 825 -25.78 9.61 -2.29
N LEU A 826 -26.17 9.39 -3.55
CA LEU A 826 -25.42 8.77 -4.67
C LEU A 826 -25.30 7.23 -4.71
N GLY A 827 -25.62 6.70 -5.92
CA GLY A 827 -25.40 5.33 -6.38
C GLY A 827 -24.33 5.24 -7.49
N HIS A 828 -23.25 6.03 -7.39
CA HIS A 828 -22.12 5.86 -8.32
C HIS A 828 -21.38 4.56 -7.98
N PRO A 829 -21.08 3.68 -8.97
CA PRO A 829 -20.43 2.39 -8.73
C PRO A 829 -19.07 2.49 -8.04
N SER A 830 -18.44 3.67 -8.05
CA SER A 830 -17.22 3.95 -7.30
C SER A 830 -17.42 4.29 -5.83
N PHE A 831 -18.51 4.93 -5.42
CA PHE A 831 -18.55 5.47 -4.05
C PHE A 831 -19.36 4.64 -3.06
N GLY A 832 -20.29 3.82 -3.53
CA GLY A 832 -21.20 3.10 -2.64
C GLY A 832 -22.08 4.03 -1.79
N PRO A 833 -23.20 3.54 -1.26
CA PRO A 833 -24.20 4.37 -0.59
C PRO A 833 -23.68 4.98 0.72
N LEU A 834 -22.80 4.29 1.45
CA LEU A 834 -22.28 4.77 2.73
C LEU A 834 -21.37 5.99 2.58
N CYS A 835 -20.33 5.90 1.74
CA CYS A 835 -19.40 7.01 1.55
C CYS A 835 -20.09 8.21 0.91
N GLY A 836 -20.98 7.98 -0.05
CA GLY A 836 -21.78 9.03 -0.68
C GLY A 836 -22.67 9.76 0.35
N THR A 837 -23.35 9.00 1.22
CA THR A 837 -24.18 9.54 2.30
C THR A 837 -23.35 10.31 3.33
N CYS A 838 -22.18 9.78 3.74
CA CYS A 838 -21.29 10.47 4.67
C CYS A 838 -20.75 11.80 4.10
N LEU A 839 -20.41 11.83 2.81
CA LEU A 839 -19.99 13.04 2.13
C LEU A 839 -21.13 14.06 1.95
N GLY A 840 -22.35 13.59 1.69
CA GLY A 840 -23.55 14.43 1.70
C GLY A 840 -23.76 15.07 3.08
N LEU A 841 -23.66 14.27 4.13
CA LEU A 841 -23.68 14.74 5.53
C LEU A 841 -22.51 15.69 5.82
N TRP A 842 -21.30 15.48 5.29
CA TRP A 842 -20.20 16.45 5.45
C TRP A 842 -20.54 17.81 4.86
N ILE A 843 -21.07 17.84 3.63
CA ILE A 843 -21.45 19.08 2.96
C ILE A 843 -22.55 19.77 3.77
N LEU A 844 -23.63 19.06 4.09
CA LEU A 844 -24.71 19.57 4.96
C LEU A 844 -24.19 19.94 6.35
N GLY A 845 -23.12 19.31 6.80
CA GLY A 845 -22.36 19.53 8.03
C GLY A 845 -21.49 20.79 8.00
N GLU A 846 -21.33 21.40 6.83
CA GLU A 846 -20.74 22.73 6.63
C GLU A 846 -21.75 23.83 6.21
N THR A 847 -22.96 23.53 5.71
CA THR A 847 -23.93 24.57 5.31
C THR A 847 -24.57 25.35 6.47
N GLU A 848 -25.06 26.56 6.24
CA GLU A 848 -25.82 27.35 7.22
C GLU A 848 -27.31 27.41 6.86
N GLY A 849 -28.19 27.34 7.86
CA GLY A 849 -29.65 27.39 7.72
C GLY A 849 -30.37 26.98 9.01
N GLY A 850 -31.67 27.26 9.13
CA GLY A 850 -32.44 27.01 10.37
C GLY A 850 -32.61 25.51 10.70
N TRP A 851 -32.34 24.61 9.75
CA TRP A 851 -32.19 23.18 10.00
C TRP A 851 -31.10 22.84 11.02
N ARG A 852 -30.10 23.72 11.24
CA ARG A 852 -28.99 23.54 12.21
C ARG A 852 -29.39 23.71 13.67
N ASP A 853 -30.37 24.56 13.93
CA ASP A 853 -30.74 24.99 15.28
C ASP A 853 -31.94 24.20 15.86
N GLY A 854 -32.66 23.47 15.01
CA GLY A 854 -33.92 22.80 15.36
C GLY A 854 -33.82 21.30 15.67
N TYR A 855 -32.66 20.78 16.07
CA TYR A 855 -32.60 19.42 16.63
C TYR A 855 -33.22 19.48 18.04
N GLY A 856 -34.46 19.01 18.15
CA GLY A 856 -35.24 19.11 19.38
C GLY A 856 -34.65 18.29 20.52
N ASP A 857 -34.83 18.80 21.74
CA ASP A 857 -34.70 18.04 22.98
C ASP A 857 -35.48 16.71 22.86
N PRO A 858 -34.82 15.54 23.05
CA PRO A 858 -35.43 14.20 22.92
C PRO A 858 -36.72 14.01 23.74
N LEU A 859 -36.97 14.85 24.76
CA LEU A 859 -38.13 14.77 25.63
C LEU A 859 -39.47 15.22 25.01
N THR A 860 -39.47 15.78 23.78
CA THR A 860 -40.73 16.24 23.14
C THR A 860 -41.33 15.29 22.11
N GLN A 861 -40.62 14.23 21.70
CA GLN A 861 -41.18 13.21 20.82
C GLN A 861 -41.78 12.00 21.57
N GLN A 862 -41.37 11.74 22.82
CA GLN A 862 -42.04 10.72 23.65
C GLN A 862 -43.41 11.14 24.20
N LYS A 863 -43.80 12.43 24.11
CA LYS A 863 -45.09 12.92 24.65
C LYS A 863 -46.28 12.82 23.69
N LYS A 864 -46.10 12.42 22.42
CA LYS A 864 -47.22 12.36 21.46
C LYS A 864 -47.81 10.97 21.21
N ASP A 865 -47.16 9.90 21.66
CA ASP A 865 -47.66 8.52 21.47
C ASP A 865 -48.36 7.93 22.71
N GLY A 866 -48.51 8.73 23.78
CA GLY A 866 -49.06 8.27 25.08
C GLY A 866 -50.43 8.83 25.50
N GLU A 867 -51.08 9.69 24.70
CA GLU A 867 -52.38 10.25 25.09
C GLU A 867 -53.57 9.45 24.53
N LYS A 868 -53.88 8.33 25.20
CA LYS A 868 -55.27 7.91 25.44
C LYS A 868 -55.38 7.17 26.78
N ALA A 869 -55.95 7.87 27.76
CA ALA A 869 -56.94 7.40 28.75
C ALA A 869 -56.69 8.04 30.13
N ASN A 870 -57.46 9.07 30.50
CA ASN A 870 -58.62 8.88 31.38
C ASN A 870 -59.47 10.16 31.46
N PRO A 871 -60.79 10.05 31.70
CA PRO A 871 -61.75 11.15 31.69
C PRO A 871 -62.00 11.72 33.10
N GLU A 872 -62.66 12.88 33.13
CA GLU A 872 -63.34 13.52 34.29
C GLU A 872 -62.40 14.16 35.35
N THR A 873 -62.62 15.36 35.93
CA THR A 873 -63.65 16.44 35.93
C THR A 873 -63.03 17.63 36.75
N PRO A 874 -63.73 18.75 37.09
CA PRO A 874 -63.89 19.99 36.32
C PRO A 874 -63.37 21.27 37.04
N GLU A 875 -63.36 22.38 36.29
CA GLU A 875 -63.43 23.81 36.69
C GLU A 875 -62.96 24.30 38.08
N LYS A 876 -62.03 25.27 38.05
CA LYS A 876 -62.30 26.64 38.53
C LYS A 876 -61.39 27.68 37.88
#